data_AF-A0A922SGU0-F1
#
_entry.id   AF-A0A922SGU0-F1
#
_cell.length_a   1.000
_cell.length_b   1.000
_cell.length_c   1.000
_cell.angle_alpha   90.00
_cell.angle_beta   90.00
_cell.angle_gamma   90.00
#
_symmetry.space_group_name_H-M   'P 1'
#
loop_
_entity.id
_entity.type
_entity.pdbx_description
1 polymer ?
#
loop_
_entity_poly.entity_id
_entity_poly.type
_entity_poly.pdbx_seq_one_letter_code
_entity_poly.pdbx_strand_id
1 'polypeptide(L)'
;MSQSVDVVDLISTLLDNEKYKEALNASHEKRLTAAYKDNCWDLISVIVGKIQDDSVTIKPSLYGTCEQLLSIIIEECAPEEALLEFIELLELAKNDAQFGIILPALQQILKKKSFKRGRSLEWCFNSISSYIENIAVSEHQLEGEERLLMDSDPNIRRIIRVYSLLPPFYRYFIDEIIQVDSTCNNNVHTKQIITAFLISLLGKPLIYIDMDPETNANSEARLNCSIIVKDICSLEKNILKFLVYLEASDRDSKKKPAKGNDMEEEKLPYEHEEKINLTTLSGLFYTVLSGHFQIPDTAIPQVYSLEYILHTAMLSVIHLLNFPEYGPLTKALALCEVIVNRFPNRQSHELLSSSVHFRMCKGLFNVAIYSSYESIRKKSVALIGQQINKFDYKGRCALIKYLIEVSNHSGMIGYAITLYKSSLNEAFEDPCIDDCFTGPQLLNMLKKICYLPHGAESDLVELADQIITALNFLRYLALKDTKNVTGIRDCFSYIENNYLEQLRVGLNMSKAHYEVKLKDIEEGKNLPGSNINVSVNVGGNVLDKIPEENVKEMIYSALNAFHLIEGLIGRLSLKNGRRTLRPFASIAIKSSQGLSSQTQVNPEKDTKLSIPTTYTSSSDHEQEDHQYEENIKKIIFENALQFVPKNGWSVESLSAGAKAAGYPTITHGLFPNGGGDLVHYFNVRCNEQLVDAMKTWPKVDAQEKVPAKFVENAIHQRLLMIDPYKNTWPKAMAIQTLPNNVPNCLATLLSLVDDICYYSGDRSVDFNWYMRRVGVAGIYKAAELFYLTDSSQDCNATRNFIASRIRDAQLIQTALNLSPVAAAPQTLTAAFTTAKNMLGINTLK
;
A
#
# COMPACT_ATOMS: atom_id res chain seq x y z
N MET A 1 -8.30 30.01 -78.54
CA MET A 1 -8.37 28.80 -77.70
C MET A 1 -7.59 29.08 -76.44
N SER A 2 -8.26 29.65 -75.44
CA SER A 2 -7.70 29.91 -74.12
C SER A 2 -7.67 28.59 -73.36
N GLN A 3 -6.47 28.10 -73.01
CA GLN A 3 -6.32 26.97 -72.10
C GLN A 3 -7.14 27.27 -70.84
N SER A 4 -8.04 26.37 -70.46
CA SER A 4 -8.69 26.36 -69.15
C SER A 4 -7.59 26.17 -68.13
N VAL A 5 -7.10 27.26 -67.55
CA VAL A 5 -6.12 27.20 -66.47
C VAL A 5 -6.81 26.54 -65.30
N ASP A 6 -6.33 25.36 -64.91
CA ASP A 6 -6.78 24.70 -63.70
C ASP A 6 -6.34 25.57 -62.50
N VAL A 7 -7.35 26.11 -61.81
CA VAL A 7 -7.15 27.05 -60.70
C VAL A 7 -6.47 26.36 -59.53
N VAL A 8 -6.70 25.06 -59.36
CA VAL A 8 -6.11 24.25 -58.30
C VAL A 8 -4.61 24.10 -58.51
N ASP A 9 -4.19 23.71 -59.72
CA ASP A 9 -2.77 23.59 -60.07
C ASP A 9 -2.04 24.93 -60.03
N LEU A 10 -2.70 26.02 -60.47
CA LEU A 10 -2.13 27.37 -60.44
C LEU A 10 -1.84 27.80 -59.00
N ILE A 11 -2.79 27.64 -58.07
CA ILE A 11 -2.59 28.03 -56.67
C ILE A 11 -1.57 27.12 -56.00
N SER A 12 -1.61 25.80 -56.26
CA SER A 12 -0.64 24.84 -55.74
C SER A 12 0.79 25.23 -56.15
N THR A 13 1.02 25.52 -57.43
CA THR A 13 2.34 25.94 -57.94
C THR A 13 2.78 27.32 -57.44
N LEU A 14 1.86 28.26 -57.24
CA LEU A 14 2.21 29.58 -56.68
C LEU A 14 2.60 29.48 -55.20
N LEU A 15 1.93 28.63 -54.43
CA LEU A 15 2.28 28.34 -53.04
C LEU A 15 3.63 27.61 -52.93
N ASP A 16 3.89 26.63 -53.79
CA ASP A 16 5.17 25.90 -53.82
C ASP A 16 6.36 26.78 -54.20
N ASN A 17 6.13 27.79 -55.06
CA ASN A 17 7.15 28.75 -55.48
C ASN A 17 7.29 29.98 -54.55
N GLU A 18 6.64 29.97 -53.39
CA GLU A 18 6.65 31.05 -52.38
C GLU A 18 6.14 32.42 -52.91
N LYS A 19 5.31 32.41 -53.96
CA LYS A 19 4.76 33.60 -54.61
C LYS A 19 3.41 34.02 -54.01
N TYR A 20 3.41 34.31 -52.72
CA TYR A 20 2.20 34.52 -51.92
C TYR A 20 1.30 35.68 -52.40
N LYS A 21 1.89 36.80 -52.82
CA LYS A 21 1.14 37.96 -53.32
C LYS A 21 0.46 37.69 -54.66
N GLU A 22 1.07 36.88 -55.51
CA GLU A 22 0.49 36.48 -56.79
C GLU A 22 -0.67 35.51 -56.58
N ALA A 23 -0.55 34.59 -55.61
CA ALA A 23 -1.65 33.69 -55.22
C ALA A 23 -2.88 34.47 -54.71
N LEU A 24 -2.70 35.48 -53.86
CA LEU A 24 -3.80 36.33 -53.38
C LEU A 24 -4.42 37.16 -54.51
N ASN A 25 -3.60 37.76 -55.38
CA ASN A 25 -4.14 38.55 -56.51
C ASN A 25 -4.93 37.69 -57.50
N ALA A 26 -4.51 36.44 -57.74
CA ALA A 26 -5.23 35.50 -58.59
C ALA A 26 -6.63 35.17 -58.05
N SER A 27 -6.85 35.23 -56.73
CA SER A 27 -8.16 35.00 -56.12
C SER A 27 -9.17 36.14 -56.33
N HIS A 28 -8.71 37.36 -56.63
CA HIS A 28 -9.56 38.53 -56.88
C HIS A 28 -9.87 38.78 -58.36
N GLU A 29 -9.32 37.98 -59.28
CA GLU A 29 -9.65 38.11 -60.70
C GLU A 29 -11.07 37.61 -61.01
N LYS A 30 -11.92 38.52 -61.51
CA LYS A 30 -13.32 38.25 -61.89
C LYS A 30 -13.53 37.08 -62.87
N ARG A 31 -12.48 36.64 -63.58
CA ARG A 31 -12.53 35.50 -64.50
C ARG A 31 -12.41 34.15 -63.80
N LEU A 32 -11.79 34.11 -62.64
CA LEU A 32 -11.52 32.89 -61.89
C LEU A 32 -12.57 32.62 -60.81
N THR A 33 -13.36 33.61 -60.41
CA THR A 33 -14.40 33.49 -59.36
C THR A 33 -15.39 32.34 -59.60
N ALA A 34 -15.80 32.09 -60.85
CA ALA A 34 -16.67 30.96 -61.18
C ALA A 34 -15.96 29.60 -60.98
N ALA A 35 -14.67 29.52 -61.33
CA ALA A 35 -13.88 28.31 -61.16
C ALA A 35 -13.48 28.05 -59.69
N TYR A 36 -13.39 29.09 -58.85
CA TYR A 36 -13.24 28.92 -57.39
C TYR A 36 -14.49 28.29 -56.77
N LYS A 37 -15.67 28.68 -57.25
CA LYS A 37 -16.95 28.13 -56.78
C LYS A 37 -17.16 26.67 -57.18
N ASP A 38 -16.72 26.29 -58.37
CA ASP A 38 -16.88 24.91 -58.88
C ASP A 38 -15.82 23.93 -58.33
N ASN A 39 -14.66 24.43 -57.86
CA ASN A 39 -13.55 23.61 -57.36
C ASN A 39 -13.24 23.83 -55.85
N CYS A 40 -14.23 24.23 -55.05
CA CYS A 40 -14.03 24.55 -53.63
C CYS A 40 -13.35 23.40 -52.84
N TRP A 41 -13.74 22.14 -53.12
CA TRP A 41 -13.25 20.95 -52.42
C TRP A 41 -11.74 20.77 -52.61
N ASP A 42 -11.31 20.67 -53.88
CA ASP A 42 -9.91 20.47 -54.23
C ASP A 42 -9.02 21.63 -53.78
N LEU A 43 -9.54 22.86 -53.83
CA LEU A 43 -8.82 24.04 -53.36
C LEU A 43 -8.57 24.03 -51.85
N ILE A 44 -9.59 23.70 -51.05
CA ILE A 44 -9.45 23.62 -49.59
C ILE A 44 -8.44 22.53 -49.23
N SER A 45 -8.56 21.34 -49.83
CA SER A 45 -7.66 20.21 -49.58
C SER A 45 -6.21 20.53 -49.94
N VAL A 46 -5.97 21.17 -51.10
CA VAL A 46 -4.62 21.58 -51.52
C VAL A 46 -4.03 22.62 -50.57
N ILE A 47 -4.79 23.65 -50.19
CA ILE A 47 -4.28 24.74 -49.33
C ILE A 47 -3.93 24.22 -47.93
N VAL A 48 -4.80 23.39 -47.33
CA VAL A 48 -4.54 22.76 -46.02
C VAL A 48 -3.40 21.75 -46.10
N GLY A 49 -3.31 21.00 -47.20
CA GLY A 49 -2.26 20.01 -47.44
C GLY A 49 -0.84 20.58 -47.51
N LYS A 50 -0.68 21.87 -47.82
CA LYS A 50 0.64 22.55 -47.83
C LYS A 50 1.18 22.87 -46.42
N ILE A 51 0.37 22.71 -45.37
CA ILE A 51 0.73 23.10 -44.00
C ILE A 51 1.35 21.91 -43.26
N GLN A 52 2.53 22.15 -42.70
CA GLN A 52 3.30 21.21 -41.86
C GLN A 52 3.44 21.75 -40.42
N ASP A 53 3.84 20.91 -39.46
CA ASP A 53 3.97 21.26 -38.03
C ASP A 53 4.72 22.58 -37.79
N ASP A 54 5.85 22.76 -38.46
CA ASP A 54 6.73 23.92 -38.31
C ASP A 54 6.35 25.12 -39.21
N SER A 55 5.28 25.01 -40.02
CA SER A 55 4.92 26.08 -40.96
C SER A 55 4.56 27.39 -40.27
N VAL A 56 4.03 27.33 -39.05
CA VAL A 56 3.70 28.52 -38.24
C VAL A 56 4.96 29.28 -37.80
N THR A 57 6.05 28.57 -37.49
CA THR A 57 7.30 29.16 -36.98
C THR A 57 8.31 29.43 -38.09
N ILE A 58 8.43 28.54 -39.07
CA ILE A 58 9.42 28.61 -40.16
C ILE A 58 8.91 29.44 -41.35
N LYS A 59 7.61 29.35 -41.69
CA LYS A 59 7.01 30.04 -42.85
C LYS A 59 5.72 30.79 -42.48
N PRO A 60 5.76 31.80 -41.60
CA PRO A 60 4.55 32.53 -41.17
C PRO A 60 3.81 33.21 -42.33
N SER A 61 4.54 33.65 -43.36
CA SER A 61 3.96 34.24 -44.57
C SER A 61 3.10 33.25 -45.37
N LEU A 62 3.49 31.97 -45.43
CA LEU A 62 2.68 30.92 -46.05
C LEU A 62 1.41 30.70 -45.25
N TYR A 63 1.53 30.55 -43.92
CA TYR A 63 0.38 30.33 -43.03
C TYR A 63 -0.67 31.45 -43.16
N GLY A 64 -0.25 32.72 -43.07
CA GLY A 64 -1.16 33.85 -43.21
C GLY A 64 -1.77 33.98 -44.61
N THR A 65 -1.05 33.56 -45.66
CA THR A 65 -1.58 33.53 -47.03
C THR A 65 -2.64 32.45 -47.18
N CYS A 66 -2.40 31.25 -46.65
CA CYS A 66 -3.37 30.17 -46.63
C CYS A 66 -4.64 30.58 -45.86
N GLU A 67 -4.52 31.25 -44.71
CA GLU A 67 -5.65 31.72 -43.91
C GLU A 67 -6.53 32.72 -44.70
N GLN A 68 -5.88 33.66 -45.41
CA GLN A 68 -6.57 34.63 -46.25
C GLN A 68 -7.25 33.96 -47.47
N LEU A 69 -6.56 33.02 -48.13
CA LEU A 69 -7.13 32.27 -49.25
C LEU A 69 -8.36 31.46 -48.82
N LEU A 70 -8.29 30.77 -47.67
CA LEU A 70 -9.44 30.04 -47.12
C LEU A 70 -10.60 30.98 -46.79
N SER A 71 -10.33 32.16 -46.24
CA SER A 71 -11.38 33.17 -45.97
C SER A 71 -12.07 33.63 -47.26
N ILE A 72 -11.30 33.86 -48.34
CA ILE A 72 -11.86 34.24 -49.66
C ILE A 72 -12.71 33.11 -50.25
N ILE A 73 -12.26 31.86 -50.13
CA ILE A 73 -13.01 30.68 -50.59
C ILE A 73 -14.37 30.60 -49.85
N ILE A 74 -14.40 30.86 -48.54
CA ILE A 74 -15.64 30.79 -47.73
C ILE A 74 -16.65 31.89 -48.11
N GLU A 75 -16.19 33.04 -48.58
CA GLU A 75 -17.09 34.12 -49.05
C GLU A 75 -17.86 33.68 -50.30
N GLU A 76 -17.19 33.00 -51.24
CA GLU A 76 -17.73 32.65 -52.58
C GLU A 76 -18.38 31.25 -52.66
N CYS A 77 -18.00 30.29 -51.82
CA CYS A 77 -18.48 28.90 -51.86
C CYS A 77 -19.84 28.69 -51.18
N ALA A 78 -20.51 27.58 -51.57
CA ALA A 78 -21.70 27.09 -50.88
C ALA A 78 -21.32 26.57 -49.47
N PRO A 79 -22.03 26.99 -48.41
CA PRO A 79 -21.61 26.72 -47.02
C PRO A 79 -21.74 25.25 -46.62
N GLU A 80 -22.54 24.44 -47.32
CA GLU A 80 -22.76 23.02 -46.98
C GLU A 80 -21.63 22.13 -47.49
N GLU A 81 -21.17 22.37 -48.72
CA GLU A 81 -20.05 21.69 -49.35
C GLU A 81 -18.74 21.99 -48.63
N ALA A 82 -18.45 23.27 -48.39
CA ALA A 82 -17.25 23.67 -47.66
C ALA A 82 -17.23 23.12 -46.21
N LEU A 83 -18.39 23.07 -45.54
CA LEU A 83 -18.48 22.54 -44.18
C LEU A 83 -18.10 21.05 -44.12
N LEU A 84 -18.60 20.23 -45.06
CA LEU A 84 -18.30 18.80 -45.09
C LEU A 84 -16.82 18.54 -45.37
N GLU A 85 -16.23 19.27 -46.32
CA GLU A 85 -14.79 19.15 -46.64
C GLU A 85 -13.92 19.51 -45.44
N PHE A 86 -14.20 20.63 -44.75
CA PHE A 86 -13.42 20.99 -43.56
C PHE A 86 -13.59 20.00 -42.40
N ILE A 87 -14.77 19.37 -42.26
CA ILE A 87 -14.99 18.32 -41.27
C ILE A 87 -14.13 17.09 -41.58
N GLU A 88 -14.11 16.64 -42.83
CA GLU A 88 -13.28 15.51 -43.27
C GLU A 88 -11.79 15.78 -43.08
N LEU A 89 -11.33 16.97 -43.50
CA LEU A 89 -9.92 17.38 -43.34
C LEU A 89 -9.51 17.52 -41.87
N LEU A 90 -10.45 17.85 -40.98
CA LEU A 90 -10.19 17.95 -39.55
C LEU A 90 -9.96 16.56 -38.93
N GLU A 91 -10.70 15.55 -39.36
CA GLU A 91 -10.49 14.16 -38.92
C GLU A 91 -9.17 13.57 -39.47
N LEU A 92 -8.82 13.95 -40.71
CA LEU A 92 -7.60 13.50 -41.38
C LEU A 92 -6.36 14.35 -41.06
N ALA A 93 -6.50 15.41 -40.26
CA ALA A 93 -5.41 16.32 -39.94
C ALA A 93 -4.23 15.56 -39.33
N LYS A 94 -3.03 15.76 -39.90
CA LYS A 94 -1.83 15.06 -39.45
C LYS A 94 -1.13 15.78 -38.30
N ASN A 95 -1.23 17.11 -38.29
CA ASN A 95 -0.54 18.01 -37.38
C ASN A 95 -1.47 19.05 -36.73
N ASP A 96 -1.00 19.67 -35.66
CA ASP A 96 -1.72 20.71 -34.93
C ASP A 96 -1.84 22.05 -35.70
N ALA A 97 -0.92 22.31 -36.63
CA ALA A 97 -0.97 23.49 -37.51
C ALA A 97 -2.14 23.43 -38.52
N GLN A 98 -2.38 22.27 -39.14
CA GLN A 98 -3.54 21.98 -39.98
C GLN A 98 -4.82 22.09 -39.16
N PHE A 99 -4.87 21.48 -37.99
CA PHE A 99 -6.00 21.61 -37.06
C PHE A 99 -6.29 23.08 -36.74
N GLY A 100 -5.27 23.87 -36.45
CA GLY A 100 -5.38 25.29 -36.11
C GLY A 100 -5.91 26.18 -37.24
N ILE A 101 -5.54 25.93 -38.50
CA ILE A 101 -6.02 26.76 -39.63
C ILE A 101 -7.48 26.45 -40.00
N ILE A 102 -7.93 25.22 -39.77
CA ILE A 102 -9.29 24.76 -40.10
C ILE A 102 -10.32 25.39 -39.14
N LEU A 103 -9.98 25.58 -37.86
CA LEU A 103 -10.92 26.07 -36.85
C LEU A 103 -11.50 27.48 -37.15
N PRO A 104 -10.70 28.52 -37.49
CA PRO A 104 -11.24 29.82 -37.88
C PRO A 104 -12.14 29.75 -39.11
N ALA A 105 -11.76 28.96 -40.12
CA ALA A 105 -12.54 28.73 -41.33
C ALA A 105 -13.91 28.10 -41.03
N LEU A 106 -13.94 27.03 -40.22
CA LEU A 106 -15.18 26.42 -39.74
C LEU A 106 -16.04 27.41 -38.97
N GLN A 107 -15.44 28.26 -38.13
CA GLN A 107 -16.18 29.28 -37.38
C GLN A 107 -16.85 30.29 -38.32
N GLN A 108 -16.16 30.75 -39.36
CA GLN A 108 -16.72 31.69 -40.35
C GLN A 108 -17.90 31.09 -41.13
N ILE A 109 -17.81 29.82 -41.52
CA ILE A 109 -18.91 29.11 -42.20
C ILE A 109 -20.13 28.98 -41.28
N LEU A 110 -19.90 28.56 -40.03
CA LEU A 110 -20.97 28.39 -39.04
C LEU A 110 -21.62 29.72 -38.64
N LYS A 111 -20.90 30.85 -38.75
CA LYS A 111 -21.45 32.22 -38.61
C LYS A 111 -22.40 32.58 -39.76
N LYS A 112 -22.07 32.19 -40.99
CA LYS A 112 -22.89 32.45 -42.20
C LYS A 112 -24.23 31.69 -42.18
N LYS A 113 -24.28 30.54 -41.48
CA LYS A 113 -25.43 29.63 -41.44
C LYS A 113 -26.27 29.83 -40.17
N SER A 114 -27.36 30.59 -40.25
CA SER A 114 -28.27 30.84 -39.10
C SER A 114 -29.35 29.76 -38.90
N PHE A 115 -29.75 29.03 -39.96
CA PHE A 115 -30.82 28.02 -39.90
C PHE A 115 -30.26 26.59 -39.74
N LYS A 116 -30.80 25.80 -38.79
CA LYS A 116 -30.37 24.41 -38.45
C LYS A 116 -28.90 24.26 -38.01
N ARG A 117 -28.30 25.30 -37.42
CA ARG A 117 -26.90 25.31 -36.98
C ARG A 117 -26.56 24.24 -35.94
N GLY A 118 -27.50 23.83 -35.08
CA GLY A 118 -27.26 22.86 -34.00
C GLY A 118 -26.65 21.54 -34.48
N ARG A 119 -27.21 20.93 -35.54
CA ARG A 119 -26.68 19.67 -36.11
C ARG A 119 -25.31 19.85 -36.77
N SER A 120 -25.10 20.97 -37.46
CA SER A 120 -23.79 21.29 -38.05
C SER A 120 -22.72 21.49 -36.98
N LEU A 121 -23.06 22.16 -35.87
CA LEU A 121 -22.16 22.29 -34.71
C LEU A 121 -21.83 20.94 -34.09
N GLU A 122 -22.84 20.08 -33.95
CA GLU A 122 -22.66 18.73 -33.43
C GLU A 122 -21.69 17.90 -34.28
N TRP A 123 -21.83 17.91 -35.61
CA TRP A 123 -20.88 17.25 -36.50
C TRP A 123 -19.46 17.79 -36.33
N CYS A 124 -19.28 19.11 -36.32
CA CYS A 124 -17.97 19.71 -36.09
C CYS A 124 -17.36 19.29 -34.75
N PHE A 125 -18.15 19.32 -33.66
CA PHE A 125 -17.66 18.95 -32.33
C PHE A 125 -17.32 17.46 -32.22
N ASN A 126 -18.05 16.59 -32.90
CA ASN A 126 -17.74 15.17 -32.94
C ASN A 126 -16.39 14.92 -33.64
N SER A 127 -16.17 15.55 -34.79
CA SER A 127 -14.89 15.44 -35.53
C SER A 127 -13.72 16.04 -34.75
N ILE A 128 -13.92 17.16 -34.05
CA ILE A 128 -12.93 17.73 -33.13
C ILE A 128 -12.62 16.75 -31.99
N SER A 129 -13.64 16.15 -31.39
CA SER A 129 -13.45 15.16 -30.31
C SER A 129 -12.70 13.94 -30.82
N SER A 130 -13.05 13.42 -32.00
CA SER A 130 -12.38 12.28 -32.62
C SER A 130 -10.90 12.57 -32.89
N TYR A 131 -10.57 13.75 -33.42
CA TYR A 131 -9.18 14.15 -33.63
C TYR A 131 -8.40 14.20 -32.31
N ILE A 132 -9.00 14.77 -31.25
CA ILE A 132 -8.38 14.90 -29.93
C ILE A 132 -8.16 13.54 -29.26
N GLU A 133 -9.12 12.62 -29.36
CA GLU A 133 -9.04 11.28 -28.75
C GLU A 133 -8.00 10.36 -29.43
N ASN A 134 -7.71 10.62 -30.71
CA ASN A 134 -6.70 9.93 -31.50
C ASN A 134 -5.26 10.36 -31.15
N ILE A 135 -5.06 11.46 -30.42
CA ILE A 135 -3.73 11.86 -29.97
C ILE A 135 -3.23 10.84 -28.94
N ALA A 136 -2.08 10.22 -29.23
CA ALA A 136 -1.46 9.27 -28.35
C ALA A 136 -1.06 9.94 -27.02
N VAL A 137 -1.40 9.30 -25.91
CA VAL A 137 -0.98 9.74 -24.59
C VAL A 137 0.23 8.90 -24.21
N SER A 138 1.40 9.52 -24.12
CA SER A 138 2.60 8.84 -23.63
C SER A 138 2.52 8.69 -22.11
N GLU A 139 2.77 7.49 -21.60
CA GLU A 139 2.95 7.28 -20.15
C GLU A 139 4.43 7.17 -19.83
N HIS A 140 4.87 7.93 -18.83
CA HIS A 140 6.24 7.87 -18.33
C HIS A 140 6.18 7.47 -16.85
N GLN A 141 7.00 6.52 -16.42
CA GLN A 141 7.07 6.07 -15.02
C GLN A 141 7.89 7.04 -14.17
N LEU A 142 7.55 8.33 -14.22
CA LEU A 142 8.26 9.41 -13.53
C LEU A 142 7.59 9.71 -12.18
N GLU A 143 8.40 9.90 -11.14
CA GLU A 143 7.92 10.27 -9.80
C GLU A 143 8.63 11.53 -9.28
N GLY A 144 8.02 12.21 -8.29
CA GLY A 144 8.68 13.35 -7.63
C GLY A 144 8.91 14.54 -8.56
N GLU A 145 10.11 15.11 -8.55
CA GLU A 145 10.48 16.28 -9.36
C GLU A 145 10.65 15.93 -10.85
N GLU A 146 10.86 14.65 -11.19
CA GLU A 146 10.99 14.20 -12.58
C GLU A 146 9.69 14.40 -13.39
N ARG A 147 8.55 14.58 -12.69
CA ARG A 147 7.25 14.91 -13.29
C ARG A 147 7.29 16.19 -14.13
N LEU A 148 8.17 17.15 -13.81
CA LEU A 148 8.34 18.36 -14.61
C LEU A 148 8.82 18.07 -16.04
N LEU A 149 9.45 16.91 -16.28
CA LEU A 149 9.88 16.49 -17.61
C LEU A 149 8.71 16.05 -18.49
N MET A 150 7.53 15.77 -17.93
CA MET A 150 6.34 15.39 -18.71
C MET A 150 5.90 16.49 -19.68
N ASP A 151 6.04 17.77 -19.29
CA ASP A 151 5.73 18.91 -20.18
C ASP A 151 6.70 19.03 -21.37
N SER A 152 7.78 18.25 -21.36
CA SER A 152 8.70 18.15 -22.50
C SER A 152 8.32 17.08 -23.53
N ASP A 153 7.35 16.22 -23.22
CA ASP A 153 6.87 15.21 -24.16
C ASP A 153 6.16 15.89 -25.37
N PRO A 154 6.53 15.52 -26.62
CA PRO A 154 5.94 16.10 -27.81
C PRO A 154 4.42 15.93 -27.92
N ASN A 155 3.87 14.79 -27.48
CA ASN A 155 2.43 14.53 -27.50
C ASN A 155 1.71 15.38 -26.46
N ILE A 156 2.26 15.54 -25.25
CA ILE A 156 1.69 16.43 -24.22
C ILE A 156 1.68 17.88 -24.71
N ARG A 157 2.77 18.36 -25.32
CA ARG A 157 2.82 19.70 -25.94
C ARG A 157 1.79 19.86 -27.04
N ARG A 158 1.63 18.84 -27.90
CA ARG A 158 0.59 18.82 -28.95
C ARG A 158 -0.81 18.92 -28.35
N ILE A 159 -1.10 18.16 -27.30
CA ILE A 159 -2.40 18.22 -26.60
C ILE A 159 -2.63 19.63 -26.05
N ILE A 160 -1.66 20.20 -25.33
CA ILE A 160 -1.76 21.55 -24.76
C ILE A 160 -2.05 22.60 -25.86
N ARG A 161 -1.33 22.52 -26.98
CA ARG A 161 -1.51 23.42 -28.13
C ARG A 161 -2.87 23.25 -28.80
N VAL A 162 -3.35 22.02 -28.98
CA VAL A 162 -4.70 21.78 -29.52
C VAL A 162 -5.77 22.36 -28.58
N TYR A 163 -5.64 22.17 -27.27
CA TYR A 163 -6.59 22.69 -26.29
C TYR A 163 -6.58 24.22 -26.20
N SER A 164 -5.45 24.89 -26.45
CA SER A 164 -5.38 26.36 -26.45
C SER A 164 -6.05 27.00 -27.69
N LEU A 165 -6.20 26.25 -28.78
CA LEU A 165 -6.86 26.69 -30.02
C LEU A 165 -8.39 26.57 -29.96
N LEU A 166 -8.95 25.77 -29.06
CA LEU A 166 -10.40 25.53 -28.96
C LEU A 166 -11.22 26.72 -28.44
N PRO A 167 -10.82 27.45 -27.36
CA PRO A 167 -11.64 28.52 -26.80
C PRO A 167 -12.02 29.63 -27.79
N PRO A 168 -11.11 30.14 -28.65
CA PRO A 168 -11.47 31.11 -29.68
C PRO A 168 -12.56 30.61 -30.64
N PHE A 169 -12.60 29.30 -30.92
CA PHE A 169 -13.59 28.68 -31.79
C PHE A 169 -14.98 28.64 -31.13
N TYR A 170 -15.10 28.00 -29.95
CA TYR A 170 -16.41 27.74 -29.37
C TYR A 170 -17.00 28.92 -28.58
N ARG A 171 -16.18 29.83 -28.03
CA ARG A 171 -16.67 30.96 -27.19
C ARG A 171 -17.61 31.89 -27.93
N TYR A 172 -17.40 32.09 -29.23
CA TYR A 172 -18.32 32.86 -30.06
C TYR A 172 -19.77 32.33 -29.95
N PHE A 173 -19.95 31.01 -29.99
CA PHE A 173 -21.28 30.39 -29.89
C PHE A 173 -21.83 30.43 -28.45
N ILE A 174 -20.96 30.41 -27.44
CA ILE A 174 -21.35 30.58 -26.04
C ILE A 174 -21.89 31.99 -25.80
N ASP A 175 -21.14 33.02 -26.21
CA ASP A 175 -21.53 34.42 -26.03
C ASP A 175 -22.84 34.74 -26.74
N GLU A 176 -23.05 34.18 -27.93
CA GLU A 176 -24.31 34.30 -28.67
C GLU A 176 -25.49 33.68 -27.90
N ILE A 177 -25.33 32.49 -27.32
CA ILE A 177 -26.38 31.83 -26.54
C ILE A 177 -26.70 32.59 -25.25
N ILE A 178 -25.69 33.19 -24.61
CA ILE A 178 -25.87 33.98 -23.39
C ILE A 178 -26.62 35.29 -23.68
N GLN A 179 -26.40 35.91 -24.84
CA GLN A 179 -27.04 37.17 -25.23
C GLN A 179 -28.50 37.00 -25.69
N VAL A 180 -28.88 35.82 -26.21
CA VAL A 180 -30.23 35.56 -26.73
C VAL A 180 -31.10 34.97 -25.61
N ASP A 181 -32.13 35.71 -25.18
CA ASP A 181 -33.05 35.30 -24.11
C ASP A 181 -33.62 33.88 -24.29
N SER A 182 -33.60 33.12 -23.19
CA SER A 182 -33.80 31.66 -23.01
C SER A 182 -35.14 31.02 -23.47
N THR A 183 -35.92 31.65 -24.36
CA THR A 183 -37.30 31.24 -24.67
C THR A 183 -37.46 30.30 -25.87
N CYS A 184 -36.40 29.97 -26.62
CA CYS A 184 -36.48 29.15 -27.84
C CYS A 184 -35.90 27.73 -27.64
N ASN A 185 -36.69 26.68 -27.89
CA ASN A 185 -36.29 25.27 -27.71
C ASN A 185 -35.02 24.87 -28.48
N ASN A 186 -34.78 25.44 -29.67
CA ASN A 186 -33.57 25.18 -30.46
C ASN A 186 -32.29 25.66 -29.75
N ASN A 187 -32.38 26.71 -28.92
CA ASN A 187 -31.25 27.22 -28.15
C ASN A 187 -30.92 26.30 -26.98
N VAL A 188 -31.92 25.62 -26.40
CA VAL A 188 -31.71 24.62 -25.34
C VAL A 188 -30.94 23.43 -25.89
N HIS A 189 -31.34 22.88 -27.05
CA HIS A 189 -30.62 21.76 -27.67
C HIS A 189 -29.19 22.15 -28.05
N THR A 190 -28.99 23.33 -28.65
CA THR A 190 -27.65 23.82 -29.02
C THR A 190 -26.76 24.03 -27.79
N LYS A 191 -27.33 24.58 -26.71
CA LYS A 191 -26.66 24.71 -25.42
C LYS A 191 -26.21 23.34 -24.89
N GLN A 192 -27.11 22.34 -24.92
CA GLN A 192 -26.79 20.98 -24.47
C GLN A 192 -25.67 20.35 -25.31
N ILE A 193 -25.68 20.51 -26.64
CA ILE A 193 -24.59 20.04 -27.52
C ILE A 193 -23.25 20.66 -27.10
N ILE A 194 -23.19 21.98 -26.93
CA ILE A 194 -21.94 22.66 -26.56
C ILE A 194 -21.49 22.21 -25.17
N THR A 195 -22.40 22.13 -24.19
CA THR A 195 -22.04 21.64 -22.86
C THR A 195 -21.54 20.20 -22.89
N ALA A 196 -22.17 19.31 -23.66
CA ALA A 196 -21.74 17.92 -23.80
C ALA A 196 -20.33 17.83 -24.41
N PHE A 197 -20.05 18.65 -25.43
CA PHE A 197 -18.71 18.78 -26.01
C PHE A 197 -17.68 19.29 -24.99
N LEU A 198 -17.99 20.35 -24.23
CA LEU A 198 -17.05 20.86 -23.23
C LEU A 198 -16.77 19.83 -22.12
N ILE A 199 -17.77 19.02 -21.74
CA ILE A 199 -17.59 17.91 -20.79
C ILE A 199 -16.74 16.80 -21.41
N SER A 200 -16.92 16.48 -22.70
CA SER A 200 -16.11 15.44 -23.37
C SER A 200 -14.62 15.79 -23.38
N LEU A 201 -14.27 17.08 -23.51
CA LEU A 201 -12.89 17.57 -23.40
C LEU A 201 -12.25 17.34 -22.02
N LEU A 202 -13.02 17.09 -20.96
CA LEU A 202 -12.48 16.76 -19.64
C LEU A 202 -12.10 15.28 -19.49
N GLY A 203 -12.41 14.45 -20.49
CA GLY A 203 -12.03 13.04 -20.58
C GLY A 203 -10.62 12.85 -21.16
N LYS A 204 -10.47 11.87 -22.06
CA LYS A 204 -9.20 11.62 -22.76
C LYS A 204 -8.96 12.73 -23.80
N PRO A 205 -7.73 13.25 -23.95
CA PRO A 205 -6.50 12.91 -23.24
C PRO A 205 -6.25 13.72 -21.95
N LEU A 206 -7.03 14.77 -21.66
CA LEU A 206 -6.76 15.70 -20.56
C LEU A 206 -6.73 15.02 -19.18
N ILE A 207 -7.56 14.01 -18.96
CA ILE A 207 -7.60 13.25 -17.70
C ILE A 207 -6.30 12.46 -17.43
N TYR A 208 -5.47 12.24 -18.45
CA TYR A 208 -4.18 11.56 -18.31
C TYR A 208 -3.02 12.52 -18.05
N ILE A 209 -3.18 13.81 -18.33
CA ILE A 209 -2.13 14.81 -18.11
C ILE A 209 -2.02 15.16 -16.63
N ASP A 210 -0.81 15.37 -16.13
CA ASP A 210 -0.58 15.83 -14.76
C ASP A 210 -1.07 17.28 -14.60
N MET A 211 -1.95 17.50 -13.62
CA MET A 211 -2.55 18.80 -13.30
C MET A 211 -2.47 19.11 -11.80
N ASP A 212 -1.55 18.44 -11.10
CA ASP A 212 -1.32 18.61 -9.66
C ASP A 212 -0.95 20.07 -9.35
N PRO A 213 -1.70 20.76 -8.46
CA PRO A 213 -1.43 22.14 -8.09
C PRO A 213 -0.08 22.34 -7.40
N GLU A 214 0.47 21.33 -6.72
CA GLU A 214 1.72 21.50 -5.96
C GLU A 214 2.95 21.53 -6.86
N THR A 215 2.97 20.71 -7.93
CA THR A 215 4.08 20.62 -8.87
C THR A 215 3.88 21.51 -10.10
N ASN A 216 2.65 21.59 -10.61
CA ASN A 216 2.33 22.13 -11.94
C ASN A 216 1.30 23.27 -11.88
N ALA A 217 1.41 24.16 -10.87
CA ALA A 217 0.49 25.28 -10.65
C ALA A 217 0.30 26.20 -11.87
N ASN A 218 1.38 26.46 -12.62
CA ASN A 218 1.42 27.38 -13.78
C ASN A 218 1.40 26.64 -15.13
N SER A 219 1.11 25.33 -15.15
CA SER A 219 1.07 24.57 -16.39
C SER A 219 -0.01 25.09 -17.34
N GLU A 220 0.30 25.15 -18.64
CA GLU A 220 -0.65 25.58 -19.67
C GLU A 220 -1.85 24.62 -19.76
N ALA A 221 -1.64 23.31 -19.54
CA ALA A 221 -2.70 22.31 -19.47
C ALA A 221 -3.76 22.66 -18.41
N ARG A 222 -3.32 23.07 -17.23
CA ARG A 222 -4.19 23.48 -16.12
C ARG A 222 -4.94 24.79 -16.43
N LEU A 223 -4.27 25.75 -17.08
CA LEU A 223 -4.92 26.99 -17.52
C LEU A 223 -6.03 26.69 -18.54
N ASN A 224 -5.75 25.85 -19.54
CA ASN A 224 -6.75 25.42 -20.54
C ASN A 224 -7.92 24.69 -19.89
N CYS A 225 -7.66 23.79 -18.93
CA CYS A 225 -8.71 23.11 -18.16
C CYS A 225 -9.56 24.11 -17.36
N SER A 226 -8.95 25.10 -16.71
CA SER A 226 -9.65 26.16 -15.98
C SER A 226 -10.56 26.99 -16.89
N ILE A 227 -10.10 27.30 -18.11
CA ILE A 227 -10.91 27.98 -19.12
C ILE A 227 -12.14 27.15 -19.49
N ILE A 228 -11.97 25.87 -19.80
CA ILE A 228 -13.07 24.96 -20.17
C ILE A 228 -14.09 24.87 -19.04
N VAL A 229 -13.64 24.70 -17.80
CA VAL A 229 -14.53 24.61 -16.63
C VAL A 229 -15.31 25.92 -16.43
N LYS A 230 -14.66 27.07 -16.58
CA LYS A 230 -15.34 28.37 -16.50
C LYS A 230 -16.42 28.53 -17.59
N ASP A 231 -16.12 28.05 -18.80
CA ASP A 231 -17.05 28.10 -19.93
C ASP A 231 -18.20 27.09 -19.78
N ILE A 232 -17.99 25.95 -19.10
CA ILE A 232 -19.07 25.05 -18.67
C ILE A 232 -19.97 25.75 -17.63
N CYS A 233 -19.37 26.43 -16.64
CA CYS A 233 -20.10 27.14 -15.58
C CYS A 233 -20.95 28.30 -16.13
N SER A 234 -20.51 28.96 -17.21
CA SER A 234 -21.26 30.05 -17.82
C SER A 234 -22.53 29.56 -18.54
N LEU A 235 -22.45 28.38 -19.15
CA LEU A 235 -23.60 27.72 -19.77
C LEU A 235 -24.52 27.10 -18.70
N GLU A 236 -23.98 26.30 -17.78
CA GLU A 236 -24.76 25.55 -16.81
C GLU A 236 -24.62 26.07 -15.38
N LYS A 237 -25.69 26.71 -14.89
CA LYS A 237 -25.79 27.21 -13.52
C LYS A 237 -25.94 26.10 -12.46
N ASN A 238 -26.29 24.88 -12.85
CA ASN A 238 -26.37 23.73 -11.94
C ASN A 238 -25.54 22.58 -12.50
N ILE A 239 -24.27 22.51 -12.11
CA ILE A 239 -23.37 21.42 -12.52
C ILE A 239 -23.73 20.10 -11.84
N LEU A 240 -24.30 20.17 -10.62
CA LEU A 240 -24.69 18.98 -9.86
C LEU A 240 -25.82 18.17 -10.52
N LYS A 241 -26.51 18.71 -11.52
CA LYS A 241 -27.46 17.94 -12.35
C LYS A 241 -26.79 16.73 -13.03
N PHE A 242 -25.49 16.80 -13.28
CA PHE A 242 -24.73 15.72 -13.92
C PHE A 242 -24.48 14.51 -12.99
N LEU A 243 -24.78 14.62 -11.68
CA LEU A 243 -24.71 13.48 -10.76
C LEU A 243 -25.69 12.36 -11.14
N VAL A 244 -26.86 12.72 -11.66
CA VAL A 244 -27.87 11.74 -12.12
C VAL A 244 -27.34 10.93 -13.31
N TYR A 245 -26.63 11.59 -14.21
CA TYR A 245 -26.00 10.94 -15.37
C TYR A 245 -24.83 10.06 -14.92
N LEU A 246 -24.08 10.46 -13.89
CA LEU A 246 -23.02 9.63 -13.30
C LEU A 246 -23.57 8.31 -12.72
N GLU A 247 -24.69 8.38 -12.00
CA GLU A 247 -25.37 7.18 -11.47
C GLU A 247 -25.92 6.30 -12.59
N ALA A 248 -26.50 6.91 -13.63
CA ALA A 248 -26.97 6.18 -14.81
C ALA A 248 -25.82 5.43 -15.50
N SER A 249 -24.71 6.11 -15.78
CA SER A 249 -23.51 5.52 -16.40
C SER A 249 -22.87 4.42 -15.54
N ASP A 250 -22.80 4.56 -14.21
CA ASP A 250 -22.31 3.47 -13.32
C ASP A 250 -23.28 2.27 -13.32
N ARG A 251 -24.59 2.50 -13.48
CA ARG A 251 -25.57 1.41 -13.57
C ARG A 251 -25.50 0.69 -14.90
N ASP A 252 -25.32 1.42 -16.00
CA ASP A 252 -25.30 0.84 -17.34
C ASP A 252 -23.97 0.13 -17.64
N SER A 253 -22.84 0.62 -17.12
CA SER A 253 -21.55 -0.11 -17.17
C SER A 253 -21.57 -1.49 -16.48
N LYS A 254 -22.53 -1.72 -15.56
CA LYS A 254 -22.73 -3.02 -14.89
C LYS A 254 -23.63 -3.98 -15.67
N LYS A 255 -24.43 -3.50 -16.61
CA LYS A 255 -25.28 -4.36 -17.44
C LYS A 255 -24.42 -5.00 -18.53
N LYS A 256 -24.55 -6.33 -18.73
CA LYS A 256 -23.97 -6.98 -19.91
C LYS A 256 -24.52 -6.31 -21.17
N PRO A 257 -23.71 -6.10 -22.23
CA PRO A 257 -24.21 -5.48 -23.46
C PRO A 257 -25.39 -6.29 -23.97
N ALA A 258 -26.58 -5.68 -23.96
CA ALA A 258 -27.76 -6.31 -24.50
C ALA A 258 -27.57 -6.42 -26.02
N LYS A 259 -27.58 -7.65 -26.54
CA LYS A 259 -27.66 -7.86 -27.99
C LYS A 259 -29.03 -7.37 -28.47
N GLY A 260 -29.02 -6.30 -29.24
CA GLY A 260 -30.05 -5.96 -30.21
C GLY A 260 -31.31 -5.28 -29.64
N ASN A 261 -31.44 -3.99 -29.94
CA ASN A 261 -32.56 -3.43 -30.71
C ASN A 261 -32.33 -1.92 -30.83
N ASP A 262 -31.44 -1.51 -31.75
CA ASP A 262 -31.32 -0.12 -32.15
C ASP A 262 -32.48 0.20 -33.10
N MET A 263 -33.64 0.50 -32.51
CA MET A 263 -34.51 1.49 -33.13
C MET A 263 -33.87 2.83 -32.80
N GLU A 264 -33.39 3.55 -33.81
CA GLU A 264 -32.79 4.89 -33.72
C GLU A 264 -33.82 5.90 -33.16
N GLU A 265 -34.09 5.85 -31.86
CA GLU A 265 -34.69 6.98 -31.15
C GLU A 265 -33.62 8.09 -31.07
N GLU A 266 -33.99 9.30 -31.51
CA GLU A 266 -33.13 10.50 -31.47
C GLU A 266 -32.83 10.83 -30.00
N LYS A 267 -31.74 10.29 -29.46
CA LYS A 267 -31.30 10.46 -28.07
C LYS A 267 -30.99 11.92 -27.78
N LEU A 268 -31.22 12.37 -26.55
CA LEU A 268 -30.86 13.73 -26.15
C LEU A 268 -29.32 13.89 -26.16
N PRO A 269 -28.77 15.11 -26.40
CA PRO A 269 -27.33 15.36 -26.43
C PRO A 269 -26.56 14.87 -25.19
N TYR A 270 -27.21 14.81 -24.03
CA TYR A 270 -26.62 14.32 -22.77
C TYR A 270 -26.70 12.80 -22.58
N GLU A 271 -27.48 12.10 -23.40
CA GLU A 271 -27.65 10.64 -23.36
C GLU A 271 -26.72 9.91 -24.36
N HIS A 272 -25.96 10.67 -25.16
CA HIS A 272 -24.92 10.11 -26.01
C HIS A 272 -23.71 9.68 -25.17
N GLU A 273 -23.54 8.36 -25.04
CA GLU A 273 -22.43 7.73 -24.29
C GLU A 273 -21.05 8.12 -24.84
N GLU A 274 -20.94 8.45 -26.12
CA GLU A 274 -19.68 8.93 -26.72
C GLU A 274 -19.21 10.26 -26.10
N LYS A 275 -20.15 11.12 -25.67
CA LYS A 275 -19.85 12.46 -25.16
C LYS A 275 -19.83 12.49 -23.63
N ILE A 276 -20.89 11.98 -23.02
CA ILE A 276 -21.05 11.93 -21.57
C ILE A 276 -20.93 10.48 -21.14
N ASN A 277 -19.70 10.11 -20.77
CA ASN A 277 -19.39 8.80 -20.20
C ASN A 277 -18.83 8.95 -18.79
N LEU A 278 -18.60 7.81 -18.15
CA LEU A 278 -18.09 7.77 -16.78
C LEU A 278 -16.72 8.45 -16.64
N THR A 279 -15.87 8.41 -17.68
CA THR A 279 -14.55 9.06 -17.67
C THR A 279 -14.67 10.59 -17.76
N THR A 280 -15.48 11.11 -18.69
CA THR A 280 -15.66 12.55 -18.89
C THR A 280 -16.37 13.19 -17.70
N LEU A 281 -17.37 12.52 -17.14
CA LEU A 281 -18.02 12.92 -15.88
C LEU A 281 -17.06 12.86 -14.69
N SER A 282 -16.17 11.87 -14.63
CA SER A 282 -15.15 11.81 -13.58
C SER A 282 -14.15 12.97 -13.68
N GLY A 283 -13.78 13.37 -14.90
CA GLY A 283 -13.00 14.58 -15.17
C GLY A 283 -13.73 15.84 -14.66
N LEU A 284 -15.02 15.97 -14.95
CA LEU A 284 -15.87 17.07 -14.45
C LEU A 284 -15.94 17.10 -12.92
N PHE A 285 -16.22 15.98 -12.25
CA PHE A 285 -16.32 15.97 -10.79
C PHE A 285 -14.96 16.13 -10.10
N TYR A 286 -13.87 15.68 -10.74
CA TYR A 286 -12.52 16.03 -10.29
C TYR A 286 -12.29 17.54 -10.34
N THR A 287 -12.55 18.20 -11.47
CA THR A 287 -12.34 19.66 -11.56
C THR A 287 -13.26 20.42 -10.61
N VAL A 288 -14.48 19.91 -10.39
CA VAL A 288 -15.49 20.54 -9.54
C VAL A 288 -15.22 20.40 -8.04
N LEU A 289 -14.86 19.21 -7.59
CA LEU A 289 -14.82 18.90 -6.16
C LEU A 289 -13.41 18.87 -5.57
N SER A 290 -12.35 18.69 -6.37
CA SER A 290 -10.97 18.61 -5.87
C SER A 290 -10.49 19.87 -5.13
N GLY A 291 -11.14 21.02 -5.34
CA GLY A 291 -10.66 22.31 -4.84
C GLY A 291 -9.40 22.81 -5.56
N HIS A 292 -8.96 22.10 -6.61
CA HIS A 292 -7.82 22.52 -7.42
C HIS A 292 -8.18 23.66 -8.37
N PHE A 293 -9.45 23.79 -8.78
CA PHE A 293 -9.90 24.81 -9.72
C PHE A 293 -10.85 25.80 -9.05
N GLN A 294 -10.82 27.06 -9.49
CA GLN A 294 -11.74 28.09 -9.02
C GLN A 294 -13.07 27.96 -9.74
N ILE A 295 -14.15 27.80 -8.99
CA ILE A 295 -15.50 27.62 -9.54
C ILE A 295 -16.41 28.70 -8.98
N PRO A 296 -17.25 29.33 -9.80
CA PRO A 296 -18.22 30.31 -9.33
C PRO A 296 -19.19 29.68 -8.32
N ASP A 297 -19.43 30.35 -7.19
CA ASP A 297 -20.38 29.90 -6.16
C ASP A 297 -21.80 29.70 -6.72
N THR A 298 -22.14 30.38 -7.82
CA THR A 298 -23.43 30.27 -8.50
C THR A 298 -23.64 28.96 -9.25
N ALA A 299 -22.57 28.19 -9.53
CA ALA A 299 -22.62 26.97 -10.32
C ALA A 299 -22.92 25.70 -9.49
N ILE A 300 -22.79 25.78 -8.16
CA ILE A 300 -23.00 24.67 -7.22
C ILE A 300 -24.19 25.02 -6.29
N PRO A 301 -25.42 24.61 -6.62
CA PRO A 301 -26.57 24.91 -5.80
C PRO A 301 -26.50 24.23 -4.43
N GLN A 302 -26.79 24.98 -3.36
CA GLN A 302 -26.83 24.46 -1.98
C GLN A 302 -28.10 23.64 -1.65
N VAL A 303 -28.87 23.24 -2.67
CA VAL A 303 -30.14 22.50 -2.49
C VAL A 303 -29.91 21.00 -2.26
N TYR A 304 -28.76 20.47 -2.69
CA TYR A 304 -28.42 19.06 -2.57
C TYR A 304 -27.84 18.74 -1.18
N SER A 305 -28.19 17.57 -0.64
CA SER A 305 -27.54 17.05 0.57
C SER A 305 -26.05 16.80 0.28
N LEU A 306 -25.19 17.24 1.21
CA LEU A 306 -23.75 16.98 1.13
C LEU A 306 -23.45 15.49 1.04
N GLU A 307 -24.20 14.66 1.79
CA GLU A 307 -24.03 13.21 1.76
C GLU A 307 -24.34 12.64 0.38
N TYR A 308 -25.39 13.11 -0.29
CA TYR A 308 -25.73 12.70 -1.64
C TYR A 308 -24.63 13.06 -2.65
N ILE A 309 -24.16 14.32 -2.63
CA ILE A 309 -23.09 14.78 -3.54
C ILE A 309 -21.84 13.93 -3.36
N LEU A 310 -21.37 13.79 -2.12
CA LEU A 310 -20.13 13.08 -1.82
C LEU A 310 -20.26 11.59 -2.15
N HIS A 311 -21.38 10.95 -1.80
CA HIS A 311 -21.63 9.54 -2.08
C HIS A 311 -21.68 9.24 -3.58
N THR A 312 -22.36 10.08 -4.36
CA THR A 312 -22.45 9.91 -5.81
C THR A 312 -21.12 10.23 -6.49
N ALA A 313 -20.38 11.26 -6.04
CA ALA A 313 -19.05 11.57 -6.55
C ALA A 313 -18.00 10.46 -6.28
N MET A 314 -18.21 9.62 -5.25
CA MET A 314 -17.34 8.44 -5.05
C MET A 314 -17.39 7.46 -6.23
N LEU A 315 -18.46 7.45 -7.03
CA LEU A 315 -18.52 6.63 -8.25
C LEU A 315 -17.43 7.04 -9.25
N SER A 316 -17.13 8.34 -9.37
CA SER A 316 -16.03 8.84 -10.18
C SER A 316 -14.68 8.36 -9.66
N VAL A 317 -14.48 8.37 -8.34
CA VAL A 317 -13.26 7.82 -7.72
C VAL A 317 -13.11 6.34 -8.06
N ILE A 318 -14.16 5.54 -7.89
CA ILE A 318 -14.15 4.09 -8.17
C ILE A 318 -13.80 3.82 -9.63
N HIS A 319 -14.34 4.59 -10.57
CA HIS A 319 -14.02 4.46 -11.99
C HIS A 319 -12.55 4.75 -12.26
N LEU A 320 -12.04 5.87 -11.76
CA LEU A 320 -10.66 6.30 -11.98
C LEU A 320 -9.62 5.37 -11.33
N LEU A 321 -9.96 4.69 -10.23
CA LEU A 321 -9.09 3.69 -9.58
C LEU A 321 -8.89 2.40 -10.40
N ASN A 322 -9.69 2.16 -11.44
CA ASN A 322 -9.53 0.98 -12.30
C ASN A 322 -8.47 1.17 -13.40
N PHE A 323 -8.02 2.40 -13.62
CA PHE A 323 -6.99 2.72 -14.61
C PHE A 323 -5.61 2.44 -14.03
N PRO A 324 -4.70 1.77 -14.76
CA PRO A 324 -3.31 1.59 -14.31
C PRO A 324 -2.49 2.89 -14.41
N GLU A 325 -2.94 3.87 -15.19
CA GLU A 325 -2.12 5.02 -15.55
C GLU A 325 -2.01 6.08 -14.44
N TYR A 326 -0.87 6.77 -14.38
CA TYR A 326 -0.59 7.78 -13.34
C TYR A 326 -1.64 8.90 -13.26
N GLY A 327 -2.01 9.47 -14.42
CA GLY A 327 -2.88 10.64 -14.51
C GLY A 327 -4.26 10.44 -13.89
N PRO A 328 -5.02 9.39 -14.31
CA PRO A 328 -6.31 9.04 -13.71
C PRO A 328 -6.19 8.69 -12.22
N LEU A 329 -5.19 7.89 -11.83
CA LEU A 329 -5.00 7.47 -10.43
C LEU A 329 -4.78 8.66 -9.50
N THR A 330 -3.93 9.63 -9.89
CA THR A 330 -3.65 10.82 -9.08
C THR A 330 -4.91 11.66 -8.87
N LYS A 331 -5.72 11.82 -9.91
CA LYS A 331 -7.02 12.52 -9.83
C LYS A 331 -8.02 11.77 -8.96
N ALA A 332 -8.04 10.43 -9.04
CA ALA A 332 -8.87 9.59 -8.18
C ALA A 332 -8.53 9.80 -6.71
N LEU A 333 -7.24 9.75 -6.36
CA LEU A 333 -6.77 9.90 -4.98
C LEU A 333 -6.99 11.32 -4.45
N ALA A 334 -6.76 12.36 -5.26
CA ALA A 334 -7.03 13.74 -4.88
C ALA A 334 -8.53 13.97 -4.63
N LEU A 335 -9.40 13.47 -5.52
CA LEU A 335 -10.84 13.55 -5.34
C LEU A 335 -11.29 12.74 -4.10
N CYS A 336 -10.75 11.54 -3.91
CA CYS A 336 -11.03 10.70 -2.74
C CYS A 336 -10.66 11.41 -1.44
N GLU A 337 -9.49 12.04 -1.38
CA GLU A 337 -9.02 12.78 -0.20
C GLU A 337 -9.97 13.90 0.18
N VAL A 338 -10.42 14.69 -0.80
CA VAL A 338 -11.38 15.77 -0.52
C VAL A 338 -12.73 15.22 -0.08
N ILE A 339 -13.21 14.16 -0.70
CA ILE A 339 -14.47 13.52 -0.33
C ILE A 339 -14.40 13.01 1.11
N VAL A 340 -13.35 12.26 1.47
CA VAL A 340 -13.13 11.72 2.83
C VAL A 340 -13.04 12.85 3.85
N ASN A 341 -12.28 13.90 3.55
CA ASN A 341 -12.08 15.02 4.47
C ASN A 341 -13.37 15.81 4.73
N ARG A 342 -14.22 15.98 3.71
CA ARG A 342 -15.53 16.64 3.83
C ARG A 342 -16.62 15.73 4.42
N PHE A 343 -16.39 14.41 4.44
CA PHE A 343 -17.32 13.46 5.04
C PHE A 343 -17.36 13.64 6.58
N PRO A 344 -18.56 13.69 7.20
CA PRO A 344 -18.67 13.84 8.65
C PRO A 344 -18.04 12.66 9.39
N ASN A 345 -17.57 12.89 10.62
CA ASN A 345 -17.04 11.83 11.48
C ASN A 345 -18.19 11.09 12.18
N ARG A 346 -17.99 9.80 12.52
CA ARG A 346 -18.95 8.90 13.19
C ARG A 346 -20.25 8.68 12.41
N GLN A 347 -20.10 8.39 11.12
CA GLN A 347 -21.20 8.06 10.22
C GLN A 347 -21.83 6.71 10.55
N SER A 348 -23.15 6.63 10.41
CA SER A 348 -23.90 5.40 10.71
C SER A 348 -23.54 4.28 9.73
N HIS A 349 -23.40 3.06 10.25
CA HIS A 349 -23.25 1.85 9.45
C HIS A 349 -24.38 1.64 8.41
N GLU A 350 -25.55 2.28 8.56
CA GLU A 350 -26.66 2.20 7.59
C GLU A 350 -26.27 2.67 6.18
N LEU A 351 -25.35 3.62 6.07
CA LEU A 351 -24.85 4.11 4.79
C LEU A 351 -24.11 3.00 4.00
N LEU A 352 -23.56 2.00 4.70
CA LEU A 352 -22.93 0.82 4.10
C LEU A 352 -23.94 -0.15 3.47
N SER A 353 -25.24 0.11 3.57
CA SER A 353 -26.23 -0.57 2.72
C SER A 353 -25.93 -0.40 1.23
N SER A 354 -25.30 0.73 0.86
CA SER A 354 -24.77 0.95 -0.47
C SER A 354 -23.38 0.31 -0.64
N SER A 355 -23.15 -0.38 -1.76
CA SER A 355 -21.87 -1.03 -2.07
C SER A 355 -20.74 -0.06 -2.44
N VAL A 356 -21.01 1.24 -2.54
CA VAL A 356 -20.06 2.26 -3.01
C VAL A 356 -18.81 2.31 -2.13
N HIS A 357 -18.96 2.38 -0.81
CA HIS A 357 -17.80 2.43 0.10
C HIS A 357 -16.98 1.14 0.05
N PHE A 358 -17.61 -0.04 -0.06
CA PHE A 358 -16.91 -1.31 -0.23
C PHE A 358 -16.12 -1.37 -1.54
N ARG A 359 -16.73 -0.91 -2.65
CA ARG A 359 -16.05 -0.83 -3.96
C ARG A 359 -14.87 0.14 -3.93
N MET A 360 -15.03 1.29 -3.30
CA MET A 360 -13.97 2.29 -3.16
C MET A 360 -12.78 1.74 -2.35
N CYS A 361 -13.04 1.15 -1.18
CA CYS A 361 -11.98 0.53 -0.38
C CYS A 361 -11.28 -0.61 -1.14
N LYS A 362 -12.02 -1.42 -1.92
CA LYS A 362 -11.44 -2.44 -2.79
C LYS A 362 -10.54 -1.84 -3.88
N GLY A 363 -10.99 -0.77 -4.55
CA GLY A 363 -10.20 -0.05 -5.54
C GLY A 363 -8.89 0.48 -4.96
N LEU A 364 -8.96 1.11 -3.78
CA LEU A 364 -7.77 1.60 -3.07
C LEU A 364 -6.82 0.46 -2.65
N PHE A 365 -7.36 -0.70 -2.23
CA PHE A 365 -6.54 -1.89 -1.94
C PHE A 365 -5.81 -2.38 -3.18
N ASN A 366 -6.51 -2.48 -4.33
CA ASN A 366 -5.90 -2.91 -5.57
C ASN A 366 -4.77 -1.96 -5.99
N VAL A 367 -5.01 -0.64 -5.93
CA VAL A 367 -3.99 0.36 -6.24
C VAL A 367 -2.82 0.27 -5.25
N ALA A 368 -3.07 0.07 -3.96
CA ALA A 368 -2.02 -0.11 -2.96
C ALA A 368 -1.12 -1.33 -3.20
N ILE A 369 -1.64 -2.39 -3.83
CA ILE A 369 -0.90 -3.64 -4.12
C ILE A 369 -0.20 -3.56 -5.49
N TYR A 370 -0.92 -3.15 -6.53
CA TYR A 370 -0.50 -3.36 -7.92
C TYR A 370 0.03 -2.12 -8.63
N SER A 371 -0.15 -0.91 -8.08
CA SER A 371 0.38 0.32 -8.70
C SER A 371 1.90 0.27 -8.78
N SER A 372 2.47 0.62 -9.94
CA SER A 372 3.91 0.78 -10.13
C SER A 372 4.48 1.95 -9.31
N TYR A 373 3.67 2.98 -9.10
CA TYR A 373 4.04 4.22 -8.40
C TYR A 373 3.99 4.08 -6.88
N GLU A 374 5.13 4.25 -6.20
CA GLU A 374 5.26 4.14 -4.74
C GLU A 374 4.48 5.24 -4.02
N SER A 375 4.52 6.46 -4.56
CA SER A 375 3.79 7.62 -4.04
C SER A 375 2.27 7.35 -3.97
N ILE A 376 1.70 6.82 -5.04
CA ILE A 376 0.29 6.43 -5.17
C ILE A 376 -0.05 5.27 -4.22
N ARG A 377 0.82 4.25 -4.10
CA ARG A 377 0.61 3.15 -3.15
C ARG A 377 0.49 3.66 -1.71
N LYS A 378 1.44 4.51 -1.27
CA LYS A 378 1.44 5.09 0.09
C LYS A 378 0.20 5.94 0.35
N LYS A 379 -0.18 6.81 -0.59
CA LYS A 379 -1.36 7.66 -0.46
C LYS A 379 -2.65 6.85 -0.41
N SER A 380 -2.75 5.76 -1.18
CA SER A 380 -3.89 4.84 -1.15
C SER A 380 -4.07 4.16 0.21
N VAL A 381 -2.98 3.67 0.81
CA VAL A 381 -3.01 3.07 2.17
C VAL A 381 -3.47 4.08 3.22
N ALA A 382 -3.00 5.33 3.16
CA ALA A 382 -3.44 6.37 4.08
C ALA A 382 -4.94 6.67 3.97
N LEU A 383 -5.46 6.77 2.74
CA LEU A 383 -6.87 7.06 2.47
C LEU A 383 -7.82 5.94 2.94
N ILE A 384 -7.40 4.68 2.84
CA ILE A 384 -8.16 3.53 3.37
C ILE A 384 -8.42 3.72 4.87
N GLY A 385 -7.38 4.00 5.65
CA GLY A 385 -7.49 4.19 7.09
C GLY A 385 -8.38 5.40 7.44
N GLN A 386 -8.21 6.52 6.72
CA GLN A 386 -9.03 7.71 6.91
C GLN A 386 -10.51 7.43 6.62
N GLN A 387 -10.83 6.77 5.50
CA GLN A 387 -12.20 6.43 5.12
C GLN A 387 -12.88 5.53 6.15
N ILE A 388 -12.18 4.48 6.61
CA ILE A 388 -12.72 3.57 7.62
C ILE A 388 -13.03 4.34 8.91
N ASN A 389 -12.11 5.20 9.35
CA ASN A 389 -12.26 5.95 10.60
C ASN A 389 -13.42 6.96 10.59
N LYS A 390 -14.01 7.28 9.43
CA LYS A 390 -15.21 8.12 9.33
C LYS A 390 -16.47 7.43 9.84
N PHE A 391 -16.53 6.10 9.86
CA PHE A 391 -17.71 5.36 10.31
C PHE A 391 -17.70 5.10 11.82
N ASP A 392 -18.89 4.80 12.36
CA ASP A 392 -19.09 4.17 13.66
C ASP A 392 -18.36 2.82 13.77
N TYR A 393 -18.23 2.28 14.98
CA TYR A 393 -17.49 1.04 15.20
C TYR A 393 -18.07 -0.15 14.43
N LYS A 394 -19.39 -0.22 14.31
CA LYS A 394 -20.09 -1.26 13.52
C LYS A 394 -19.71 -1.17 12.03
N GLY A 395 -19.72 0.03 11.46
CA GLY A 395 -19.33 0.28 10.08
C GLY A 395 -17.85 0.02 9.82
N ARG A 396 -16.97 0.42 10.75
CA ARG A 396 -15.53 0.07 10.70
C ARG A 396 -15.33 -1.44 10.65
N CYS A 397 -15.99 -2.19 11.54
CA CYS A 397 -15.91 -3.65 11.57
C CYS A 397 -16.39 -4.28 10.27
N ALA A 398 -17.50 -3.78 9.69
CA ALA A 398 -18.04 -4.28 8.43
C ALA A 398 -17.07 -4.05 7.25
N LEU A 399 -16.50 -2.85 7.11
CA LEU A 399 -15.52 -2.53 6.08
C LEU A 399 -14.25 -3.37 6.22
N ILE A 400 -13.70 -3.46 7.44
CA ILE A 400 -12.48 -4.24 7.71
C ILE A 400 -12.72 -5.73 7.42
N LYS A 401 -13.86 -6.28 7.84
CA LYS A 401 -14.23 -7.68 7.56
C LYS A 401 -14.24 -7.95 6.06
N TYR A 402 -14.89 -7.07 5.29
CA TYR A 402 -14.93 -7.18 3.83
C TYR A 402 -13.53 -7.13 3.21
N LEU A 403 -12.65 -6.24 3.70
CA LEU A 403 -11.29 -6.11 3.18
C LEU A 403 -10.43 -7.36 3.43
N ILE A 404 -10.58 -8.00 4.59
CA ILE A 404 -9.92 -9.28 4.90
C ILE A 404 -10.42 -10.39 3.95
N GLU A 405 -11.72 -10.37 3.58
CA GLU A 405 -12.31 -11.40 2.72
C GLU A 405 -11.97 -11.23 1.23
N VAL A 406 -11.72 -10.00 0.77
CA VAL A 406 -11.48 -9.71 -0.66
C VAL A 406 -9.99 -9.64 -1.00
N SER A 407 -9.11 -9.39 -0.02
CA SER A 407 -7.67 -9.28 -0.26
C SER A 407 -7.00 -10.65 -0.30
N ASN A 408 -6.11 -10.85 -1.27
CA ASN A 408 -5.23 -12.02 -1.36
C ASN A 408 -3.79 -11.71 -0.91
N HIS A 409 -3.51 -10.49 -0.46
CA HIS A 409 -2.15 -10.05 -0.13
C HIS A 409 -1.95 -10.00 1.40
N SER A 410 -1.06 -10.84 1.92
CA SER A 410 -0.83 -11.01 3.37
C SER A 410 -0.53 -9.71 4.11
N GLY A 411 0.30 -8.84 3.53
CA GLY A 411 0.60 -7.51 4.09
C GLY A 411 -0.63 -6.59 4.21
N MET A 412 -1.56 -6.62 3.24
CA MET A 412 -2.78 -5.78 3.28
C MET A 412 -3.83 -6.35 4.23
N ILE A 413 -3.91 -7.68 4.36
CA ILE A 413 -4.69 -8.33 5.41
C ILE A 413 -4.12 -7.96 6.79
N GLY A 414 -2.80 -7.98 6.96
CA GLY A 414 -2.11 -7.49 8.16
C GLY A 414 -2.45 -6.03 8.47
N TYR A 415 -2.47 -5.16 7.47
CA TYR A 415 -2.90 -3.77 7.63
C TYR A 415 -4.36 -3.66 8.10
N ALA A 416 -5.28 -4.44 7.50
CA ALA A 416 -6.68 -4.48 7.93
C ALA A 416 -6.85 -4.95 9.39
N ILE A 417 -6.08 -5.96 9.82
CA ILE A 417 -6.02 -6.41 11.22
C ILE A 417 -5.52 -5.29 12.14
N THR A 418 -4.53 -4.51 11.69
CA THR A 418 -4.01 -3.37 12.44
C THR A 418 -5.07 -2.27 12.60
N LEU A 419 -5.87 -1.99 11.57
CA LEU A 419 -7.00 -1.07 11.64
C LEU A 419 -8.08 -1.56 12.62
N TYR A 420 -8.34 -2.87 12.65
CA TYR A 420 -9.25 -3.47 13.63
C TYR A 420 -8.74 -3.29 15.06
N LYS A 421 -7.45 -3.58 15.28
CA LYS A 421 -6.77 -3.37 16.58
C LYS A 421 -6.88 -1.92 17.03
N SER A 422 -6.64 -0.96 16.15
CA SER A 422 -6.74 0.47 16.47
C SER A 422 -8.18 0.87 16.84
N SER A 423 -9.17 0.41 16.06
CA SER A 423 -10.59 0.68 16.35
C SER A 423 -11.03 0.08 17.69
N LEU A 424 -10.56 -1.12 18.01
CA LEU A 424 -10.80 -1.75 19.30
C LEU A 424 -10.09 -1.01 20.45
N ASN A 425 -8.88 -0.52 20.23
CA ASN A 425 -8.16 0.26 21.24
C ASN A 425 -8.89 1.56 21.58
N GLU A 426 -9.41 2.26 20.57
CA GLU A 426 -10.28 3.42 20.77
C GLU A 426 -11.54 3.04 21.57
N ALA A 427 -12.18 1.91 21.25
CA ALA A 427 -13.37 1.45 21.97
C ALA A 427 -13.10 1.08 23.45
N PHE A 428 -11.85 0.73 23.80
CA PHE A 428 -11.46 0.53 25.22
C PHE A 428 -11.32 1.84 26.00
N GLU A 429 -11.19 2.98 25.34
CA GLU A 429 -11.15 4.31 25.98
C GLU A 429 -12.57 4.85 26.25
N ASP A 430 -13.57 4.34 25.53
CA ASP A 430 -14.98 4.66 25.73
C ASP A 430 -15.56 3.97 26.99
N PRO A 431 -16.59 4.56 27.63
CA PRO A 431 -17.14 4.06 28.90
C PRO A 431 -17.80 2.68 28.78
N CYS A 432 -18.25 2.30 27.58
CA CYS A 432 -18.78 0.97 27.27
C CYS A 432 -18.26 0.55 25.90
N ILE A 433 -17.79 -0.69 25.81
CA ILE A 433 -17.36 -1.27 24.54
C ILE A 433 -18.61 -1.56 23.69
N ASP A 434 -18.57 -1.21 22.41
CA ASP A 434 -19.64 -1.52 21.46
C ASP A 434 -19.76 -3.04 21.23
N ASP A 435 -20.99 -3.52 21.04
CA ASP A 435 -21.33 -4.93 20.81
C ASP A 435 -20.56 -5.55 19.63
N CYS A 436 -20.12 -4.75 18.65
CA CYS A 436 -19.32 -5.26 17.54
C CYS A 436 -17.96 -5.84 17.95
N PHE A 437 -17.46 -5.45 19.12
CA PHE A 437 -16.19 -5.90 19.68
C PHE A 437 -16.33 -6.93 20.81
N THR A 438 -17.55 -7.40 21.08
CA THR A 438 -17.82 -8.34 22.18
C THR A 438 -18.45 -9.64 21.69
N GLY A 439 -18.26 -10.70 22.48
CA GLY A 439 -18.95 -11.98 22.33
C GLY A 439 -18.88 -12.59 20.91
N PRO A 440 -20.02 -12.95 20.31
CA PRO A 440 -20.03 -13.68 19.03
C PRO A 440 -19.53 -12.86 17.83
N GLN A 441 -19.64 -11.52 17.87
CA GLN A 441 -19.14 -10.68 16.77
C GLN A 441 -17.62 -10.65 16.77
N LEU A 442 -16.99 -10.51 17.94
CA LEU A 442 -15.55 -10.64 18.08
C LEU A 442 -15.06 -12.02 17.64
N LEU A 443 -15.76 -13.10 18.05
CA LEU A 443 -15.41 -14.45 17.63
C LEU A 443 -15.48 -14.61 16.10
N ASN A 444 -16.49 -14.05 15.45
CA ASN A 444 -16.60 -14.07 13.99
C ASN A 444 -15.45 -13.33 13.30
N MET A 445 -15.01 -12.19 13.85
CA MET A 445 -13.84 -11.49 13.34
C MET A 445 -12.55 -12.30 13.59
N LEU A 446 -12.37 -12.87 14.79
CA LEU A 446 -11.22 -13.71 15.12
C LEU A 446 -11.12 -14.93 14.22
N LYS A 447 -12.24 -15.55 13.83
CA LYS A 447 -12.26 -16.64 12.84
C LYS A 447 -11.72 -16.22 11.47
N LYS A 448 -11.85 -14.94 11.11
CA LYS A 448 -11.33 -14.39 9.85
C LYS A 448 -9.86 -13.99 9.96
N ILE A 449 -9.46 -13.45 11.11
CA ILE A 449 -8.07 -13.05 11.39
C ILE A 449 -7.17 -14.27 11.58
N CYS A 450 -7.61 -15.23 12.39
CA CYS A 450 -6.90 -16.46 12.74
C CYS A 450 -7.29 -17.60 11.79
N TYR A 451 -7.08 -17.38 10.49
CA TYR A 451 -7.37 -18.34 9.43
C TYR A 451 -6.09 -18.76 8.72
N LEU A 452 -5.94 -20.08 8.49
CA LEU A 452 -4.87 -20.68 7.69
C LEU A 452 -5.54 -21.43 6.52
N PRO A 453 -5.32 -21.04 5.26
CA PRO A 453 -6.01 -21.62 4.09
C PRO A 453 -5.92 -23.15 3.99
N HIS A 454 -4.77 -23.72 4.37
CA HIS A 454 -4.47 -25.15 4.29
C HIS A 454 -4.04 -25.72 5.66
N GLY A 455 -4.43 -25.07 6.76
CA GLY A 455 -4.02 -25.48 8.11
C GLY A 455 -2.49 -25.55 8.23
N ALA A 456 -1.99 -26.68 8.74
CA ALA A 456 -0.55 -26.93 8.91
C ALA A 456 0.27 -26.94 7.60
N GLU A 457 -0.35 -27.14 6.43
CA GLU A 457 0.33 -27.17 5.12
C GLU A 457 0.39 -25.79 4.44
N SER A 458 -0.13 -24.74 5.10
CA SER A 458 -0.15 -23.39 4.53
C SER A 458 1.28 -22.86 4.33
N ASP A 459 1.49 -22.07 3.26
CA ASP A 459 2.77 -21.40 3.05
C ASP A 459 2.98 -20.29 4.11
N LEU A 460 3.76 -20.62 5.13
CA LEU A 460 4.03 -19.72 6.26
C LEU A 460 4.93 -18.54 5.89
N VAL A 461 5.68 -18.62 4.77
CA VAL A 461 6.52 -17.51 4.31
C VAL A 461 5.65 -16.46 3.63
N GLU A 462 4.76 -16.88 2.73
CA GLU A 462 3.82 -15.97 2.05
C GLU A 462 2.86 -15.30 3.05
N LEU A 463 2.43 -16.05 4.07
CA LEU A 463 1.48 -15.57 5.08
C LEU A 463 2.16 -14.90 6.30
N ALA A 464 3.49 -14.77 6.32
CA ALA A 464 4.24 -14.33 7.49
C ALA A 464 3.72 -13.00 8.08
N ASP A 465 3.55 -11.97 7.25
CA ASP A 465 3.07 -10.64 7.69
C ASP A 465 1.68 -10.70 8.33
N GLN A 466 0.77 -11.48 7.75
CA GLN A 466 -0.58 -11.70 8.28
C GLN A 466 -0.51 -12.43 9.62
N ILE A 467 0.26 -13.52 9.70
CA ILE A 467 0.38 -14.35 10.90
C ILE A 467 1.00 -13.54 12.04
N ILE A 468 2.09 -12.84 11.78
CA ILE A 468 2.77 -11.98 12.77
C ILE A 468 1.79 -10.94 13.32
N THR A 469 1.02 -10.30 12.43
CA THR A 469 0.06 -9.28 12.83
C THR A 469 -1.11 -9.88 13.63
N ALA A 470 -1.61 -11.05 13.23
CA ALA A 470 -2.65 -11.78 13.96
C ALA A 470 -2.19 -12.19 15.37
N LEU A 471 -0.99 -12.75 15.52
CA LEU A 471 -0.42 -13.13 16.81
C LEU A 471 -0.21 -11.90 17.71
N ASN A 472 0.28 -10.79 17.17
CA ASN A 472 0.39 -9.53 17.91
C ASN A 472 -0.97 -9.00 18.36
N PHE A 473 -1.99 -9.12 17.51
CA PHE A 473 -3.35 -8.73 17.87
C PHE A 473 -3.92 -9.59 19.01
N LEU A 474 -3.75 -10.92 18.94
CA LEU A 474 -4.12 -11.83 20.03
C LEU A 474 -3.40 -11.48 21.34
N ARG A 475 -2.10 -11.17 21.25
CA ARG A 475 -1.29 -10.77 22.41
C ARG A 475 -1.79 -9.46 23.01
N TYR A 476 -2.11 -8.48 22.17
CA TYR A 476 -2.69 -7.21 22.57
C TYR A 476 -3.98 -7.44 23.37
N LEU A 477 -4.91 -8.23 22.82
CA LEU A 477 -6.18 -8.57 23.47
C LEU A 477 -5.97 -9.24 24.84
N ALA A 478 -5.10 -10.26 24.90
CA ALA A 478 -4.82 -10.98 26.13
C ALA A 478 -4.20 -10.09 27.23
N LEU A 479 -3.41 -9.07 26.85
CA LEU A 479 -2.79 -8.14 27.79
C LEU A 479 -3.70 -6.99 28.20
N LYS A 480 -4.51 -6.47 27.28
CA LYS A 480 -5.37 -5.30 27.51
C LYS A 480 -6.64 -5.70 28.26
N ASP A 481 -7.29 -6.81 27.87
CA ASP A 481 -8.57 -7.22 28.43
C ASP A 481 -8.44 -8.11 29.68
N THR A 482 -7.90 -7.51 30.75
CA THR A 482 -7.72 -8.21 32.04
C THR A 482 -9.04 -8.54 32.74
N LYS A 483 -10.12 -7.81 32.44
CA LYS A 483 -11.45 -7.98 33.04
C LYS A 483 -12.40 -8.84 32.18
N ASN A 484 -11.94 -9.33 31.03
CA ASN A 484 -12.74 -10.07 30.05
C ASN A 484 -14.00 -9.33 29.58
N VAL A 485 -13.90 -8.02 29.35
CA VAL A 485 -15.00 -7.19 28.86
C VAL A 485 -15.40 -7.58 27.43
N THR A 486 -14.43 -8.03 26.63
CA THR A 486 -14.66 -8.45 25.24
C THR A 486 -15.18 -9.89 25.12
N GLY A 487 -15.05 -10.70 26.17
CA GLY A 487 -15.35 -12.15 26.11
C GLY A 487 -14.25 -12.98 25.43
N ILE A 488 -13.05 -12.43 25.26
CA ILE A 488 -11.92 -13.12 24.59
C ILE A 488 -11.53 -14.45 25.27
N ARG A 489 -11.70 -14.57 26.60
CA ARG A 489 -11.35 -15.79 27.33
C ARG A 489 -12.11 -17.02 26.84
N ASP A 490 -13.36 -16.82 26.43
CA ASP A 490 -14.22 -17.90 25.92
C ASP A 490 -13.77 -18.36 24.52
N CYS A 491 -13.05 -17.49 23.80
CA CYS A 491 -12.52 -17.77 22.47
C CYS A 491 -11.14 -18.46 22.50
N PHE A 492 -10.43 -18.49 23.64
CA PHE A 492 -9.08 -19.04 23.71
C PHE A 492 -9.00 -20.53 23.38
N SER A 493 -10.01 -21.31 23.77
CA SER A 493 -10.10 -22.73 23.42
C SER A 493 -10.17 -22.94 21.90
N TYR A 494 -10.95 -22.12 21.21
CA TYR A 494 -11.05 -22.12 19.76
C TYR A 494 -9.73 -21.72 19.09
N ILE A 495 -9.08 -20.66 19.59
CA ILE A 495 -7.83 -20.14 19.02
C ILE A 495 -6.68 -21.13 19.21
N GLU A 496 -6.56 -21.74 20.38
CA GLU A 496 -5.51 -22.72 20.67
C GLU A 496 -5.62 -23.92 19.71
N ASN A 497 -6.81 -24.54 19.64
CA ASN A 497 -7.00 -25.78 18.89
C ASN A 497 -7.01 -25.57 17.36
N ASN A 498 -7.66 -24.50 16.86
CA ASN A 498 -7.87 -24.35 15.41
C ASN A 498 -6.81 -23.50 14.71
N TYR A 499 -6.04 -22.69 15.46
CA TYR A 499 -5.05 -21.79 14.87
C TYR A 499 -3.64 -22.05 15.42
N LEU A 500 -3.43 -21.98 16.74
CA LEU A 500 -2.08 -22.07 17.32
C LEU A 500 -1.47 -23.47 17.20
N GLU A 501 -2.24 -24.54 17.39
CA GLU A 501 -1.75 -25.91 17.18
C GLU A 501 -1.39 -26.17 15.72
N GLN A 502 -2.25 -25.77 14.79
CA GLN A 502 -1.99 -25.89 13.35
C GLN A 502 -0.73 -25.11 12.95
N LEU A 503 -0.55 -23.92 13.50
CA LEU A 503 0.64 -23.10 13.25
C LEU A 503 1.92 -23.71 13.83
N ARG A 504 1.87 -24.34 15.02
CA ARG A 504 3.02 -25.08 15.58
C ARG A 504 3.42 -26.26 14.70
N VAL A 505 2.45 -27.04 14.23
CA VAL A 505 2.70 -28.19 13.34
C VAL A 505 3.31 -27.70 12.03
N GLY A 506 2.72 -26.67 11.41
CA GLY A 506 3.23 -26.07 10.19
C GLY A 506 4.65 -25.51 10.34
N LEU A 507 4.93 -24.77 11.42
CA LEU A 507 6.27 -24.22 11.68
C LEU A 507 7.33 -25.30 11.81
N ASN A 508 7.02 -26.38 12.54
CA ASN A 508 7.96 -27.49 12.70
C ASN A 508 8.26 -28.16 11.34
N MET A 509 7.23 -28.36 10.52
CA MET A 509 7.36 -28.95 9.19
C MET A 509 8.15 -28.04 8.24
N SER A 510 7.80 -26.75 8.17
CA SER A 510 8.48 -25.77 7.33
C SER A 510 9.94 -25.57 7.75
N LYS A 511 10.22 -25.45 9.05
CA LYS A 511 11.59 -25.30 9.57
C LYS A 511 12.45 -26.52 9.22
N ALA A 512 11.95 -27.73 9.45
CA ALA A 512 12.66 -28.96 9.09
C ALA A 512 12.95 -29.01 7.57
N HIS A 513 11.99 -28.63 6.73
CA HIS A 513 12.18 -28.58 5.28
C HIS A 513 13.26 -27.56 4.85
N TYR A 514 13.22 -26.34 5.38
CA TYR A 514 14.20 -25.30 5.03
C TYR A 514 15.59 -25.57 5.61
N GLU A 515 15.69 -26.18 6.79
CA GLU A 515 16.97 -26.60 7.39
C GLU A 515 17.63 -27.75 6.60
N VAL A 516 16.85 -28.72 6.12
CA VAL A 516 17.35 -29.77 5.22
C VAL A 516 17.84 -29.17 3.91
N LYS A 517 17.06 -28.26 3.31
CA LYS A 517 17.43 -27.58 2.08
C LYS A 517 18.71 -26.74 2.23
N LEU A 518 18.90 -26.09 3.38
CA LEU A 518 20.13 -25.36 3.69
C LEU A 518 21.34 -26.30 3.73
N LYS A 519 21.21 -27.45 4.39
CA LYS A 519 22.26 -28.49 4.45
C LYS A 519 22.59 -29.07 3.07
N ASP A 520 21.59 -29.35 2.24
CA ASP A 520 21.81 -29.88 0.90
C ASP A 520 22.61 -28.90 0.01
N ILE A 521 22.35 -27.59 0.14
CA ILE A 521 23.10 -26.54 -0.55
C ILE A 521 24.51 -26.39 0.02
N GLU A 522 24.69 -26.51 1.34
CA GLU A 522 26.01 -26.47 1.99
C GLU A 522 26.87 -27.70 1.65
N GLU A 523 26.26 -28.86 1.44
CA GLU A 523 26.91 -30.12 1.05
C GLU A 523 27.15 -30.24 -0.46
N GLY A 524 26.72 -29.27 -1.28
CA GLY A 524 26.92 -29.27 -2.74
C GLY A 524 26.17 -30.38 -3.48
N LYS A 525 25.11 -30.95 -2.88
CA LYS A 525 24.29 -31.98 -3.51
C LYS A 525 23.27 -31.34 -4.45
N ASN A 526 23.59 -31.31 -5.75
CA ASN A 526 22.56 -31.12 -6.77
C ASN A 526 21.69 -32.39 -6.82
N LEU A 527 20.51 -32.32 -6.21
CA LEU A 527 19.46 -33.34 -6.41
C LEU A 527 19.12 -33.42 -7.91
N PRO A 528 19.16 -34.61 -8.54
CA PRO A 528 18.74 -34.77 -9.91
C PRO A 528 17.20 -34.73 -9.97
N GLY A 529 16.64 -33.74 -10.66
CA GLY A 529 15.31 -33.86 -11.25
C GLY A 529 14.11 -33.29 -10.48
N SER A 530 14.24 -32.15 -9.79
CA SER A 530 13.05 -31.33 -9.50
C SER A 530 13.30 -29.87 -9.85
N ASN A 531 12.83 -29.45 -11.02
CA ASN A 531 12.38 -28.07 -11.24
C ASN A 531 11.32 -27.77 -10.18
N ILE A 532 11.72 -27.27 -9.03
CA ILE A 532 10.79 -26.71 -8.05
C ILE A 532 11.19 -25.27 -7.88
N ASN A 533 10.43 -24.43 -8.56
CA ASN A 533 10.34 -23.00 -8.35
C ASN A 533 10.41 -22.72 -6.85
N VAL A 534 11.51 -22.15 -6.41
CA VAL A 534 11.43 -21.15 -5.37
C VAL A 534 10.73 -19.96 -6.04
N SER A 535 9.41 -20.07 -6.21
CA SER A 535 8.63 -18.96 -6.72
C SER A 535 8.51 -17.97 -5.58
N VAL A 536 9.40 -16.99 -5.58
CA VAL A 536 9.08 -15.72 -4.95
C VAL A 536 7.95 -15.12 -5.78
N ASN A 537 6.72 -15.33 -5.34
CA ASN A 537 5.55 -14.77 -5.99
C ASN A 537 5.40 -13.31 -5.54
N VAL A 538 5.99 -12.38 -6.27
CA VAL A 538 5.69 -10.95 -6.09
C VAL A 538 4.55 -10.61 -7.04
N GLY A 539 3.31 -10.67 -6.55
CA GLY A 539 2.13 -10.20 -7.29
C GLY A 539 1.70 -11.07 -8.49
N GLY A 540 2.00 -12.36 -8.51
CA GLY A 540 1.54 -13.30 -9.55
C GLY A 540 2.61 -13.72 -10.57
N ASN A 541 3.82 -13.17 -10.51
CA ASN A 541 4.92 -13.50 -11.42
C ASN A 541 6.04 -14.27 -10.69
N VAL A 542 6.41 -15.41 -11.26
CA VAL A 542 7.52 -16.26 -10.79
C VAL A 542 8.82 -15.78 -11.43
N LEU A 543 9.79 -15.36 -10.62
CA LEU A 543 11.13 -15.02 -11.09
C LEU A 543 11.93 -16.31 -11.35
N ASP A 544 12.20 -16.62 -12.62
CA ASP A 544 13.05 -17.75 -13.01
C ASP A 544 14.54 -17.39 -12.89
N LYS A 545 15.27 -18.24 -12.15
CA LYS A 545 16.74 -18.32 -11.95
C LYS A 545 17.37 -17.22 -11.06
N ILE A 546 17.42 -17.52 -9.77
CA ILE A 546 18.13 -16.75 -8.73
C ILE A 546 19.54 -17.36 -8.51
N PRO A 547 20.63 -16.57 -8.41
CA PRO A 547 21.99 -17.04 -8.06
C PRO A 547 22.05 -17.77 -6.70
N GLU A 548 22.93 -18.77 -6.53
CA GLU A 548 23.01 -19.62 -5.33
C GLU A 548 23.23 -18.84 -4.01
N GLU A 549 23.97 -17.72 -4.04
CA GLU A 549 24.17 -16.84 -2.87
C GLU A 549 22.86 -16.18 -2.42
N ASN A 550 22.04 -15.72 -3.37
CA ASN A 550 20.73 -15.10 -3.10
C ASN A 550 19.71 -16.14 -2.60
N VAL A 551 19.85 -17.42 -2.98
CA VAL A 551 19.01 -18.52 -2.48
C VAL A 551 19.27 -18.78 -0.99
N LYS A 552 20.54 -18.76 -0.56
CA LYS A 552 20.89 -18.92 0.86
C LYS A 552 20.33 -17.77 1.70
N GLU A 553 20.50 -16.52 1.26
CA GLU A 553 19.96 -15.36 1.98
C GLU A 553 18.43 -15.43 2.13
N MET A 554 17.73 -15.85 1.08
CA MET A 554 16.28 -16.01 1.12
C MET A 554 15.84 -17.16 2.06
N ILE A 555 16.58 -18.27 2.12
CA ILE A 555 16.35 -19.35 3.09
C ILE A 555 16.54 -18.83 4.52
N TYR A 556 17.62 -18.07 4.78
CA TYR A 556 17.85 -17.45 6.09
C TYR A 556 16.73 -16.46 6.46
N SER A 557 16.25 -15.67 5.50
CA SER A 557 15.11 -14.77 5.70
C SER A 557 13.84 -15.52 6.11
N ALA A 558 13.52 -16.63 5.43
CA ALA A 558 12.39 -17.49 5.76
C ALA A 558 12.53 -18.12 7.17
N LEU A 559 13.72 -18.64 7.50
CA LEU A 559 14.00 -19.20 8.83
C LEU A 559 13.86 -18.14 9.94
N ASN A 560 14.36 -16.92 9.70
CA ASN A 560 14.19 -15.81 10.63
C ASN A 560 12.71 -15.47 10.86
N ALA A 561 11.90 -15.47 9.80
CA ALA A 561 10.46 -15.28 9.91
C ALA A 561 9.81 -16.39 10.76
N PHE A 562 10.18 -17.66 10.55
CA PHE A 562 9.68 -18.77 11.36
C PHE A 562 10.08 -18.64 12.83
N HIS A 563 11.33 -18.30 13.13
CA HIS A 563 11.78 -18.09 14.51
C HIS A 563 11.04 -16.92 15.19
N LEU A 564 10.72 -15.87 14.43
CA LEU A 564 9.94 -14.75 14.95
C LEU A 564 8.50 -15.15 15.27
N ILE A 565 7.85 -15.91 14.38
CA ILE A 565 6.51 -16.47 14.61
C ILE A 565 6.53 -17.44 15.81
N GLU A 566 7.50 -18.34 15.87
CA GLU A 566 7.71 -19.28 16.98
C GLU A 566 7.88 -18.54 18.32
N GLY A 567 8.68 -17.48 18.33
CA GLY A 567 8.85 -16.61 19.49
C GLY A 567 7.58 -15.87 19.92
N LEU A 568 6.69 -15.53 18.98
CA LEU A 568 5.39 -14.93 19.29
C LEU A 568 4.39 -15.96 19.85
N ILE A 569 4.37 -17.18 19.30
CA ILE A 569 3.55 -18.28 19.81
C ILE A 569 3.98 -18.66 21.23
N GLY A 570 5.29 -18.76 21.49
CA GLY A 570 5.81 -19.07 22.83
C GLY A 570 5.36 -18.07 23.89
N ARG A 571 5.24 -16.78 23.52
CA ARG A 571 4.74 -15.71 24.40
C ARG A 571 3.22 -15.72 24.59
N LEU A 572 2.50 -16.35 23.66
CA LEU A 572 1.04 -16.52 23.68
C LEU A 572 0.60 -17.81 24.38
N SER A 573 1.51 -18.64 24.91
CA SER A 573 1.15 -19.89 25.58
C SER A 573 0.29 -19.62 26.82
N LEU A 574 -1.03 -19.65 26.59
CA LEU A 574 -2.10 -19.32 27.52
C LEU A 574 -2.48 -20.58 28.32
N LYS A 575 -1.56 -21.11 29.14
CA LYS A 575 -1.92 -22.10 30.16
C LYS A 575 -2.03 -21.42 31.53
N ASN A 576 -3.25 -21.39 32.07
CA ASN A 576 -3.58 -21.13 33.48
C ASN A 576 -3.02 -19.85 34.11
N GLY A 577 -3.19 -18.69 33.47
CA GLY A 577 -3.07 -17.38 34.15
C GLY A 577 -1.71 -17.07 34.79
N ARG A 578 -0.67 -17.85 34.51
CA ARG A 578 0.71 -17.61 34.91
C ARG A 578 1.59 -17.65 33.66
N ARG A 579 2.38 -16.59 33.46
CA ARG A 579 3.47 -16.61 32.48
C ARG A 579 4.50 -17.63 32.95
N THR A 580 4.42 -18.86 32.45
CA THR A 580 5.51 -19.84 32.55
C THR A 580 6.00 -20.12 31.13
N LEU A 581 7.22 -19.68 30.82
CA LEU A 581 7.97 -20.24 29.69
C LEU A 581 8.20 -21.73 30.01
N ARG A 582 7.67 -22.63 29.18
CA ARG A 582 8.19 -24.01 29.14
C ARG A 582 9.47 -24.02 28.30
N PRO A 583 10.52 -24.76 28.70
CA PRO A 583 11.50 -25.25 27.75
C PRO A 583 10.81 -26.25 26.82
N PHE A 584 11.11 -26.22 25.52
CA PHE A 584 10.78 -27.34 24.65
C PHE A 584 11.64 -28.53 25.07
N ALA A 585 11.02 -29.57 25.63
CA ALA A 585 11.60 -30.90 25.62
C ALA A 585 11.75 -31.33 24.17
N SER A 586 12.93 -31.81 23.80
CA SER A 586 13.17 -32.54 22.57
C SER A 586 12.20 -33.73 22.51
N ILE A 587 11.21 -33.66 21.64
CA ILE A 587 10.40 -34.84 21.29
C ILE A 587 11.36 -35.78 20.57
N ALA A 588 11.63 -36.94 21.18
CA ALA A 588 12.39 -38.00 20.55
C ALA A 588 11.72 -38.39 19.23
N ILE A 589 12.40 -38.13 18.12
CA ILE A 589 12.05 -38.67 16.81
C ILE A 589 12.19 -40.20 16.94
N LYS A 590 11.06 -40.91 16.99
CA LYS A 590 11.06 -42.34 16.67
C LYS A 590 11.41 -42.45 15.18
N SER A 591 12.67 -42.74 14.90
CA SER A 591 13.12 -43.17 13.59
C SER A 591 12.51 -44.54 13.28
N SER A 592 11.31 -44.54 12.71
CA SER A 592 10.81 -45.70 11.97
C SER A 592 11.48 -45.72 10.60
N GLN A 593 12.72 -46.20 10.54
CA GLN A 593 13.26 -46.82 9.34
C GLN A 593 13.39 -48.30 9.64
N GLY A 594 12.44 -49.07 9.11
CA GLY A 594 12.57 -50.50 9.01
C GLY A 594 13.76 -50.82 8.10
N LEU A 595 14.79 -51.43 8.67
CA LEU A 595 15.62 -52.37 7.92
C LEU A 595 15.01 -53.76 8.12
N SER A 596 14.44 -54.25 7.03
CA SER A 596 14.14 -55.66 6.83
C SER A 596 15.42 -56.49 6.85
N SER A 597 15.53 -57.41 7.80
CA SER A 597 16.27 -58.65 7.61
C SER A 597 15.45 -59.82 8.14
N GLN A 598 15.12 -60.71 7.22
CA GLN A 598 14.43 -61.97 7.47
C GLN A 598 15.32 -62.90 8.28
N THR A 599 14.81 -63.45 9.39
CA THR A 599 15.10 -64.85 9.75
C THR A 599 13.97 -65.39 10.63
N GLN A 600 13.33 -66.46 10.17
CA GLN A 600 12.37 -67.28 10.91
C GLN A 600 13.08 -68.02 12.06
N VAL A 601 12.39 -68.27 13.18
CA VAL A 601 12.17 -69.61 13.81
C VAL A 601 11.28 -69.49 15.07
N ASN A 602 10.14 -70.19 14.97
CA ASN A 602 9.20 -70.84 15.92
C ASN A 602 9.00 -70.50 17.42
N PRO A 603 7.77 -70.80 17.94
CA PRO A 603 7.24 -70.41 19.25
C PRO A 603 7.39 -71.51 20.31
N GLU A 604 7.36 -71.14 21.60
CA GLU A 604 6.63 -71.85 22.68
C GLU A 604 7.00 -71.34 24.09
N LYS A 605 5.96 -70.99 24.86
CA LYS A 605 5.61 -71.39 26.24
C LYS A 605 5.18 -70.28 27.19
N ASP A 606 3.93 -70.43 27.60
CA ASP A 606 3.21 -69.77 28.68
C ASP A 606 3.98 -69.73 30.00
N THR A 607 3.88 -68.61 30.73
CA THR A 607 3.41 -68.67 32.13
C THR A 607 2.75 -67.33 32.52
N LYS A 608 1.44 -67.39 32.78
CA LYS A 608 0.65 -66.31 33.38
C LYS A 608 0.99 -66.20 34.88
N LEU A 609 1.30 -65.00 35.34
CA LEU A 609 1.20 -64.62 36.75
C LEU A 609 0.44 -63.29 36.82
N SER A 610 -0.76 -63.36 37.37
CA SER A 610 -1.75 -62.31 37.54
C SER A 610 -1.60 -61.60 38.88
N ILE A 611 -1.47 -60.27 38.87
CA ILE A 611 -1.61 -59.37 40.03
C ILE A 611 -2.39 -58.10 39.56
N PRO A 612 -3.30 -57.54 40.38
CA PRO A 612 -4.51 -56.88 39.91
C PRO A 612 -4.32 -55.44 39.45
N THR A 613 -5.16 -55.09 38.49
CA THR A 613 -5.38 -53.76 37.94
C THR A 613 -6.00 -52.84 38.99
N THR A 614 -5.26 -51.81 39.40
CA THR A 614 -5.85 -50.57 39.93
C THR A 614 -5.62 -49.51 38.86
N TYR A 615 -6.68 -49.17 38.12
CA TYR A 615 -6.65 -48.05 37.19
C TYR A 615 -6.71 -46.75 38.00
N THR A 616 -5.54 -46.16 38.24
CA THR A 616 -5.37 -44.75 38.56
C THR A 616 -4.51 -44.11 37.47
N SER A 617 -4.91 -42.89 37.08
CA SER A 617 -4.43 -42.06 35.97
C SER A 617 -2.89 -42.02 35.82
N SER A 618 -2.38 -42.46 34.66
CA SER A 618 -0.96 -42.42 34.30
C SER A 618 -0.40 -41.00 34.10
N SER A 619 -1.25 -39.97 34.05
CA SER A 619 -0.84 -38.58 33.86
C SER A 619 -0.29 -37.89 35.10
N ASP A 620 -0.63 -38.39 36.30
CA ASP A 620 -0.27 -37.75 37.56
C ASP A 620 1.14 -38.17 38.00
N HIS A 621 1.53 -39.43 37.76
CA HIS A 621 2.89 -39.92 38.04
C HIS A 621 3.96 -39.28 37.12
N GLU A 622 3.68 -39.08 35.83
CA GLU A 622 4.64 -38.41 34.93
C GLU A 622 4.87 -36.93 35.31
N GLN A 623 3.83 -36.24 35.80
CA GLN A 623 3.95 -34.85 36.25
C GLN A 623 4.72 -34.72 37.58
N GLU A 624 4.52 -35.65 38.51
CA GLU A 624 5.27 -35.70 39.77
C GLU A 624 6.76 -35.99 39.52
N ASP A 625 7.07 -36.93 38.62
CA ASP A 625 8.45 -37.30 38.28
C ASP A 625 9.20 -36.16 37.57
N HIS A 626 8.54 -35.45 36.64
CA HIS A 626 9.13 -34.27 35.98
C HIS A 626 9.39 -33.12 36.95
N GLN A 627 8.45 -32.85 37.87
CA GLN A 627 8.62 -31.81 38.88
C GLN A 627 9.76 -32.14 39.86
N TYR A 628 9.92 -33.42 40.20
CA TYR A 628 11.02 -33.91 41.02
C TYR A 628 12.37 -33.73 40.32
N GLU A 629 12.48 -34.06 39.04
CA GLU A 629 13.70 -33.86 38.24
C GLU A 629 14.09 -32.37 38.13
N GLU A 630 13.13 -31.48 37.88
CA GLU A 630 13.37 -30.03 37.82
C GLU A 630 13.89 -29.47 39.15
N ASN A 631 13.33 -29.95 40.28
CA ASN A 631 13.78 -29.57 41.62
C ASN A 631 15.24 -29.99 41.87
N ILE A 632 15.62 -31.20 41.43
CA ILE A 632 17.01 -31.68 41.51
C ILE A 632 17.93 -30.79 40.66
N LYS A 633 17.56 -30.52 39.40
CA LYS A 633 18.35 -29.66 38.50
C LYS A 633 18.60 -28.29 39.11
N LYS A 634 17.56 -27.67 39.68
CA LYS A 634 17.66 -26.38 40.37
C LYS A 634 18.63 -26.40 41.54
N ILE A 635 18.55 -27.41 42.41
CA ILE A 635 19.45 -27.57 43.56
C ILE A 635 20.91 -27.71 43.08
N ILE A 636 21.13 -28.51 42.04
CA ILE A 636 22.48 -28.72 41.48
C ILE A 636 23.03 -27.43 40.87
N PHE A 637 22.23 -26.69 40.09
CA PHE A 637 22.66 -25.40 39.53
C PHE A 637 23.02 -24.39 40.61
N GLU A 638 22.21 -24.26 41.67
CA GLU A 638 22.48 -23.36 42.80
C GLU A 638 23.82 -23.66 43.47
N ASN A 639 24.13 -24.94 43.69
CA ASN A 639 25.40 -25.35 44.27
C ASN A 639 26.56 -25.19 43.28
N ALA A 640 26.34 -25.45 42.00
CA ALA A 640 27.35 -25.33 40.94
C ALA A 640 27.88 -23.90 40.79
N LEU A 641 27.03 -22.90 41.00
CA LEU A 641 27.39 -21.48 40.94
C LEU A 641 28.51 -21.09 41.92
N GLN A 642 28.69 -21.81 43.03
CA GLN A 642 29.79 -21.56 43.99
C GLN A 642 31.16 -21.97 43.44
N PHE A 643 31.18 -22.89 42.46
CA PHE A 643 32.42 -23.42 41.87
C PHE A 643 32.81 -22.72 40.57
N VAL A 644 31.91 -21.93 39.98
CA VAL A 644 32.15 -21.16 38.74
C VAL A 644 33.37 -20.24 38.81
N PRO A 645 33.65 -19.50 39.92
CA PRO A 645 34.85 -18.64 39.98
C PRO A 645 36.17 -19.41 39.82
N LYS A 646 36.18 -20.69 40.22
CA LYS A 646 37.36 -21.56 40.16
C LYS A 646 37.43 -22.39 38.87
N ASN A 647 36.32 -23.00 38.48
CA ASN A 647 36.26 -24.00 37.40
C ASN A 647 35.65 -23.44 36.10
N GLY A 648 35.07 -22.24 36.14
CA GLY A 648 34.37 -21.62 35.01
C GLY A 648 32.97 -22.17 34.79
N TRP A 649 32.36 -21.77 33.67
CA TRP A 649 31.01 -22.16 33.26
C TRP A 649 31.05 -23.51 32.53
N SER A 650 31.24 -24.60 33.28
CA SER A 650 31.61 -25.89 32.71
C SER A 650 30.96 -27.10 33.41
N VAL A 651 31.16 -28.28 32.82
CA VAL A 651 30.68 -29.56 33.37
C VAL A 651 31.37 -29.90 34.71
N GLU A 652 32.60 -29.43 34.92
CA GLU A 652 33.32 -29.58 36.19
C GLU A 652 32.64 -28.80 37.33
N SER A 653 32.11 -27.61 37.05
CA SER A 653 31.30 -26.85 38.02
C SER A 653 29.99 -27.53 38.35
N LEU A 654 29.32 -28.11 37.35
CA LEU A 654 28.10 -28.91 37.55
C LEU A 654 28.37 -30.19 38.35
N SER A 655 29.47 -30.87 38.07
CA SER A 655 29.87 -32.09 38.80
C SER A 655 30.23 -31.78 40.26
N ALA A 656 30.90 -30.65 40.51
CA ALA A 656 31.19 -30.17 41.86
C ALA A 656 29.92 -29.74 42.61
N GLY A 657 28.99 -29.05 41.92
CA GLY A 657 27.68 -28.68 42.44
C GLY A 657 26.81 -29.89 42.80
N ALA A 658 26.80 -30.91 41.94
CA ALA A 658 26.11 -32.18 42.21
C ALA A 658 26.67 -32.86 43.47
N LYS A 659 27.99 -32.94 43.58
CA LYS A 659 28.66 -33.49 44.77
C LYS A 659 28.33 -32.71 46.04
N ALA A 660 28.30 -31.37 45.96
CA ALA A 660 27.95 -30.51 47.09
C ALA A 660 26.46 -30.64 47.50
N ALA A 661 25.58 -30.91 46.53
CA ALA A 661 24.17 -31.18 46.75
C ALA A 661 23.87 -32.62 47.22
N GLY A 662 24.89 -33.47 47.40
CA GLY A 662 24.74 -34.86 47.85
C GLY A 662 24.48 -35.87 46.72
N TYR A 663 24.61 -35.46 45.46
CA TYR A 663 24.40 -36.32 44.29
C TYR A 663 25.73 -36.83 43.69
N PRO A 664 25.72 -38.00 43.00
CA PRO A 664 26.90 -38.50 42.30
C PRO A 664 27.40 -37.52 41.23
N THR A 665 28.71 -37.49 40.96
CA THR A 665 29.29 -36.60 39.93
C THR A 665 28.81 -36.90 38.52
N ILE A 666 28.39 -38.14 38.24
CA ILE A 666 27.78 -38.56 36.95
C ILE A 666 26.42 -37.88 36.66
N THR A 667 25.82 -37.23 37.67
CA THR A 667 24.53 -36.52 37.55
C THR A 667 24.62 -35.31 36.62
N HIS A 668 25.82 -34.90 36.18
CA HIS A 668 25.97 -33.89 35.13
C HIS A 668 25.33 -34.29 33.80
N GLY A 669 25.08 -35.59 33.56
CA GLY A 669 24.35 -36.09 32.38
C GLY A 669 22.91 -35.60 32.27
N LEU A 670 22.34 -35.00 33.33
CA LEU A 670 21.04 -34.32 33.31
C LEU A 670 21.06 -32.98 32.55
N PHE A 671 22.24 -32.48 32.16
CA PHE A 671 22.45 -31.17 31.54
C PHE A 671 23.09 -31.35 30.15
N PRO A 672 22.29 -31.55 29.08
CA PRO A 672 22.80 -31.90 27.75
C PRO A 672 23.70 -30.82 27.13
N ASN A 673 23.54 -29.54 27.50
CA ASN A 673 24.40 -28.46 27.02
C ASN A 673 25.48 -28.06 28.03
N GLY A 674 25.60 -28.79 29.14
CA GLY A 674 26.60 -28.59 30.18
C GLY A 674 26.68 -27.14 30.66
N GLY A 675 27.81 -26.49 30.40
CA GLY A 675 28.04 -25.08 30.76
C GLY A 675 26.99 -24.11 30.18
N GLY A 676 26.40 -24.43 29.02
CA GLY A 676 25.33 -23.63 28.41
C GLY A 676 24.07 -23.58 29.27
N ASP A 677 23.66 -24.72 29.84
CA ASP A 677 22.49 -24.81 30.72
C ASP A 677 22.73 -24.05 32.04
N LEU A 678 23.96 -24.11 32.57
CA LEU A 678 24.35 -23.37 33.78
C LEU A 678 24.31 -21.85 33.58
N VAL A 679 24.79 -21.36 32.43
CA VAL A 679 24.74 -19.93 32.06
C VAL A 679 23.29 -19.48 31.82
N HIS A 680 22.49 -20.31 31.16
CA HIS A 680 21.08 -20.02 30.94
C HIS A 680 20.32 -19.92 32.27
N TYR A 681 20.51 -20.89 33.18
CA TYR A 681 19.92 -20.89 34.51
C TYR A 681 20.25 -19.60 35.28
N PHE A 682 21.53 -19.21 35.30
CA PHE A 682 21.96 -17.99 35.97
C PHE A 682 21.28 -16.74 35.39
N ASN A 683 21.18 -16.63 34.06
CA ASN A 683 20.50 -15.50 33.43
C ASN A 683 19.01 -15.44 33.75
N VAL A 684 18.31 -16.59 33.76
CA VAL A 684 16.89 -16.67 34.13
C VAL A 684 16.70 -16.23 35.59
N ARG A 685 17.51 -16.76 36.52
CA ARG A 685 17.48 -16.38 37.94
C ARG A 685 17.70 -14.87 38.13
N CYS A 686 18.69 -14.28 37.47
CA CYS A 686 18.96 -12.85 37.59
C CYS A 686 17.81 -12.00 37.02
N ASN A 687 17.16 -12.45 35.94
CA ASN A 687 15.99 -11.76 35.40
C ASN A 687 14.81 -11.82 36.39
N GLU A 688 14.54 -12.97 37.01
CA GLU A 688 13.50 -13.12 38.04
C GLU A 688 13.76 -12.21 39.25
N GLN A 689 15.00 -12.18 39.75
CA GLN A 689 15.41 -11.29 40.84
C GLN A 689 15.24 -9.81 40.48
N LEU A 690 15.55 -9.43 39.23
CA LEU A 690 15.34 -8.07 38.76
C LEU A 690 13.85 -7.72 38.72
N VAL A 691 13.01 -8.64 38.22
CA VAL A 691 11.56 -8.47 38.20
C VAL A 691 10.99 -8.26 39.59
N ASP A 692 11.43 -9.06 40.57
CA ASP A 692 10.99 -8.91 41.96
C ASP A 692 11.45 -7.59 42.59
N ALA A 693 12.66 -7.12 42.25
CA ALA A 693 13.11 -5.79 42.66
C ALA A 693 12.26 -4.68 42.01
N MET A 694 12.03 -4.73 40.70
CA MET A 694 11.26 -3.73 39.96
C MET A 694 9.80 -3.61 40.44
N LYS A 695 9.20 -4.70 40.94
CA LYS A 695 7.85 -4.67 41.54
C LYS A 695 7.75 -3.76 42.77
N THR A 696 8.86 -3.58 43.49
CA THR A 696 8.91 -2.78 44.73
C THR A 696 9.29 -1.31 44.47
N TRP A 697 9.70 -0.96 43.25
CA TRP A 697 10.06 0.41 42.89
C TRP A 697 8.82 1.31 42.77
N PRO A 698 8.96 2.61 43.09
CA PRO A 698 7.86 3.55 42.93
C PRO A 698 7.44 3.64 41.46
N LYS A 699 6.13 3.48 41.21
CA LYS A 699 5.55 3.70 39.89
C LYS A 699 5.57 5.19 39.61
N VAL A 700 6.35 5.62 38.62
CA VAL A 700 6.46 7.03 38.22
C VAL A 700 5.15 7.45 37.52
N ASP A 701 4.67 8.67 37.82
CA ASP A 701 3.43 9.22 37.26
C ASP A 701 3.43 9.28 35.72
N ALA A 702 2.25 9.09 35.14
CA ALA A 702 1.98 8.81 33.73
C ALA A 702 2.26 9.96 32.73
N GLN A 703 2.97 11.03 33.12
CA GLN A 703 3.27 12.15 32.22
C GLN A 703 4.50 11.91 31.31
N GLU A 704 5.44 11.05 31.71
CA GLU A 704 6.57 10.66 30.85
C GLU A 704 6.32 9.30 30.17
N LYS A 705 6.36 9.28 28.83
CA LYS A 705 6.34 8.04 28.04
C LYS A 705 7.70 7.32 28.20
N VAL A 706 7.77 6.42 29.18
CA VAL A 706 8.93 5.62 29.63
C VAL A 706 9.97 6.47 30.39
N PRO A 707 10.07 6.36 31.73
CA PRO A 707 11.08 7.06 32.50
C PRO A 707 12.47 6.50 32.16
N ALA A 708 13.29 7.28 31.47
CA ALA A 708 14.67 6.90 31.10
C ALA A 708 15.48 6.42 32.31
N LYS A 709 15.24 7.03 33.47
CA LYS A 709 15.88 6.72 34.75
C LYS A 709 15.48 5.34 35.30
N PHE A 710 14.24 4.88 35.03
CA PHE A 710 13.81 3.54 35.40
C PHE A 710 14.59 2.49 34.60
N VAL A 711 14.66 2.68 33.28
CA VAL A 711 15.39 1.78 32.37
C VAL A 711 16.89 1.76 32.72
N GLU A 712 17.48 2.93 32.99
CA GLU A 712 18.87 3.04 33.45
C GLU A 712 19.12 2.21 34.71
N ASN A 713 18.28 2.40 35.75
CA ASN A 713 18.41 1.66 37.00
C ASN A 713 18.23 0.15 36.83
N ALA A 714 17.28 -0.27 35.98
CA ALA A 714 17.03 -1.68 35.69
C ALA A 714 18.21 -2.36 35.00
N ILE A 715 18.78 -1.72 33.97
CA ILE A 715 19.97 -2.23 33.27
C ILE A 715 21.15 -2.27 34.24
N HIS A 716 21.40 -1.19 34.99
CA HIS A 716 22.52 -1.12 35.93
C HIS A 716 22.41 -2.20 37.01
N GLN A 717 21.26 -2.34 37.65
CA GLN A 717 21.05 -3.37 38.68
C GLN A 717 21.19 -4.79 38.13
N ARG A 718 20.74 -5.04 36.89
CA ARG A 718 20.90 -6.34 36.25
C ARG A 718 22.37 -6.68 35.97
N LEU A 719 23.19 -5.70 35.63
CA LEU A 719 24.63 -5.89 35.41
C LEU A 719 25.37 -6.15 36.72
N LEU A 720 25.01 -5.49 37.82
CA LEU A 720 25.63 -5.73 39.13
C LEU A 720 25.43 -7.17 39.64
N MET A 721 24.39 -7.88 39.17
CA MET A 721 24.22 -9.31 39.49
C MET A 721 25.32 -10.20 38.90
N ILE A 722 26.07 -9.72 37.90
CA ILE A 722 27.18 -10.42 37.26
C ILE A 722 28.47 -10.27 38.08
N ASP A 723 28.56 -9.28 38.97
CA ASP A 723 29.77 -8.90 39.70
C ASP A 723 30.54 -10.09 40.34
N PRO A 724 29.87 -11.06 41.02
CA PRO A 724 30.56 -12.22 41.60
C PRO A 724 31.27 -13.12 40.58
N TYR A 725 30.88 -13.01 39.30
CA TYR A 725 31.35 -13.83 38.18
C TYR A 725 32.09 -13.02 37.11
N LYS A 726 32.33 -11.72 37.33
CA LYS A 726 32.88 -10.78 36.32
C LYS A 726 34.11 -11.31 35.58
N ASN A 727 35.05 -11.94 36.30
CA ASN A 727 36.28 -12.51 35.73
C ASN A 727 36.05 -13.70 34.79
N THR A 728 34.94 -14.42 34.94
CA THR A 728 34.59 -15.61 34.13
C THR A 728 33.47 -15.34 33.14
N TRP A 729 32.81 -14.19 33.24
CA TRP A 729 31.68 -13.81 32.38
C TRP A 729 32.01 -13.70 30.90
N PRO A 730 33.20 -13.26 30.45
CA PRO A 730 33.56 -13.31 29.02
C PRO A 730 33.43 -14.73 28.43
N LYS A 731 33.80 -15.76 29.20
CA LYS A 731 33.63 -17.16 28.78
C LYS A 731 32.15 -17.57 28.76
N ALA A 732 31.35 -17.10 29.71
CA ALA A 732 29.90 -17.31 29.69
C ALA A 732 29.23 -16.69 28.45
N MET A 733 29.66 -15.49 28.05
CA MET A 733 29.15 -14.83 26.85
C MET A 733 29.50 -15.62 25.59
N ALA A 734 30.73 -16.14 25.48
CA ALA A 734 31.13 -16.99 24.35
C ALA A 734 30.31 -18.30 24.27
N ILE A 735 29.95 -18.90 25.41
CA ILE A 735 29.09 -20.10 25.45
C ILE A 735 27.67 -19.77 24.95
N GLN A 736 27.13 -18.59 25.29
CA GLN A 736 25.80 -18.16 24.84
C GLN A 736 25.73 -17.94 23.32
N THR A 737 26.86 -17.63 22.68
CA THR A 737 26.93 -17.44 21.20
C THR A 737 27.03 -18.74 20.41
N LEU A 738 27.18 -19.90 21.07
CA LEU A 738 27.21 -21.19 20.37
C LEU A 738 25.83 -21.55 19.80
N PRO A 739 25.73 -22.08 18.57
CA PRO A 739 24.45 -22.29 17.87
C PRO A 739 23.38 -23.01 18.69
N ASN A 740 23.75 -24.03 19.46
CA ASN A 740 22.81 -24.80 20.29
C ASN A 740 22.23 -24.00 21.47
N ASN A 741 22.92 -22.94 21.92
CA ASN A 741 22.53 -22.11 23.06
C ASN A 741 21.83 -20.80 22.65
N VAL A 742 22.06 -20.32 21.41
CA VAL A 742 21.55 -19.03 20.92
C VAL A 742 20.02 -18.88 21.07
N PRO A 743 19.17 -19.87 20.70
CA PRO A 743 17.71 -19.71 20.80
C PRO A 743 17.26 -19.41 22.23
N ASN A 744 17.76 -20.19 23.20
CA ASN A 744 17.41 -20.03 24.61
C ASN A 744 17.97 -18.73 25.20
N CYS A 745 19.20 -18.35 24.85
CA CYS A 745 19.82 -17.12 25.33
C CYS A 745 19.13 -15.87 24.77
N LEU A 746 18.74 -15.91 23.49
CA LEU A 746 18.00 -14.82 22.85
C LEU A 746 16.58 -14.69 23.44
N ALA A 747 15.90 -15.81 23.68
CA ALA A 747 14.60 -15.81 24.36
C ALA A 747 14.69 -15.18 25.77
N THR A 748 15.72 -15.54 26.55
CA THR A 748 15.95 -14.97 27.89
C THR A 748 16.28 -13.47 27.84
N LEU A 749 17.06 -13.01 26.86
CA LEU A 749 17.35 -11.59 26.66
C LEU A 749 16.09 -10.81 26.26
N LEU A 750 15.29 -11.34 25.35
CA LEU A 750 14.04 -10.70 24.92
C LEU A 750 13.02 -10.64 26.07
N SER A 751 12.98 -11.66 26.94
CA SER A 751 12.16 -11.64 28.16
C SER A 751 12.62 -10.54 29.14
N LEU A 752 13.92 -10.43 29.39
CA LEU A 752 14.49 -9.37 30.25
C LEU A 752 14.05 -7.98 29.76
N VAL A 753 14.20 -7.73 28.47
CA VAL A 753 13.87 -6.43 27.88
C VAL A 753 12.36 -6.18 27.90
N ASP A 754 11.55 -7.20 27.61
CA ASP A 754 10.09 -7.13 27.73
C ASP A 754 9.67 -6.76 29.17
N ASP A 755 10.29 -7.36 30.18
CA ASP A 755 10.01 -7.07 31.59
C ASP A 755 10.42 -5.65 31.98
N ILE A 756 11.63 -5.20 31.60
CA ILE A 756 12.09 -3.81 31.85
C ILE A 756 11.12 -2.80 31.21
N CYS A 757 10.74 -3.00 29.94
CA CYS A 757 9.76 -2.15 29.26
C CYS A 757 8.38 -2.19 29.95
N TYR A 758 7.92 -3.37 30.36
CA TYR A 758 6.62 -3.50 31.02
C TYR A 758 6.57 -2.77 32.38
N TYR A 759 7.57 -2.99 33.23
CA TYR A 759 7.62 -2.37 34.56
C TYR A 759 7.97 -0.88 34.53
N SER A 760 8.65 -0.40 33.48
CA SER A 760 8.84 1.04 33.23
C SER A 760 7.55 1.76 32.77
N GLY A 761 6.45 1.05 32.55
CA GLY A 761 5.17 1.64 32.15
C GLY A 761 4.97 1.78 30.64
N ASP A 762 5.81 1.17 29.81
CA ASP A 762 5.60 1.15 28.35
C ASP A 762 4.30 0.41 28.01
N ARG A 763 3.36 1.13 27.39
CA ARG A 763 2.09 0.61 26.86
C ARG A 763 2.01 0.67 25.34
N SER A 764 3.12 0.99 24.66
CA SER A 764 3.20 1.02 23.19
C SER A 764 2.85 -0.36 22.63
N VAL A 765 2.23 -0.44 21.45
CA VAL A 765 1.82 -1.70 20.78
C VAL A 765 1.92 -1.60 19.25
N ASP A 766 2.62 -0.56 18.79
CA ASP A 766 2.86 -0.10 17.43
C ASP A 766 4.34 -0.30 17.04
N PHE A 767 4.81 0.24 15.90
CA PHE A 767 6.22 0.11 15.48
C PHE A 767 7.22 0.55 16.57
N ASN A 768 6.84 1.53 17.40
CA ASN A 768 7.62 1.99 18.54
C ASN A 768 7.83 0.90 19.61
N TRP A 769 6.94 -0.09 19.71
CA TRP A 769 7.08 -1.27 20.58
C TRP A 769 8.34 -2.08 20.22
N TYR A 770 8.58 -2.28 18.93
CA TYR A 770 9.74 -3.03 18.42
C TYR A 770 11.03 -2.23 18.58
N MET A 771 11.01 -0.96 18.17
CA MET A 771 12.18 -0.08 18.25
C MET A 771 12.69 0.10 19.67
N ARG A 772 11.80 0.27 20.65
CA ARG A 772 12.19 0.39 22.07
C ARG A 772 12.86 -0.87 22.60
N ARG A 773 12.36 -2.07 22.24
CA ARG A 773 12.93 -3.35 22.70
C ARG A 773 14.27 -3.65 22.05
N VAL A 774 14.39 -3.42 20.75
CA VAL A 774 15.68 -3.55 20.05
C VAL A 774 16.69 -2.57 20.65
N GLY A 775 16.26 -1.32 20.90
CA GLY A 775 17.08 -0.30 21.57
C GLY A 775 17.56 -0.74 22.95
N VAL A 776 16.66 -1.13 23.85
CA VAL A 776 17.01 -1.58 25.22
C VAL A 776 17.87 -2.85 25.20
N ALA A 777 17.61 -3.80 24.30
CA ALA A 777 18.45 -4.99 24.13
C ALA A 777 19.88 -4.62 23.71
N GLY A 778 20.01 -3.71 22.73
CA GLY A 778 21.29 -3.20 22.26
C GLY A 778 22.06 -2.45 23.36
N ILE A 779 21.37 -1.58 24.10
CA ILE A 779 21.95 -0.84 25.24
C ILE A 779 22.43 -1.82 26.32
N TYR A 780 21.61 -2.81 26.69
CA TYR A 780 21.99 -3.82 27.68
C TYR A 780 23.25 -4.57 27.25
N LYS A 781 23.32 -5.07 26.01
CA LYS A 781 24.48 -5.83 25.52
C LYS A 781 25.74 -4.97 25.36
N ALA A 782 25.61 -3.71 24.91
CA ALA A 782 26.74 -2.79 24.87
C ALA A 782 27.25 -2.44 26.28
N ALA A 783 26.33 -2.22 27.22
CA ALA A 783 26.67 -1.94 28.62
C ALA A 783 27.26 -3.17 29.33
N GLU A 784 26.79 -4.38 29.00
CA GLU A 784 27.37 -5.65 29.48
C GLU A 784 28.84 -5.78 29.07
N LEU A 785 29.17 -5.51 27.79
CA LEU A 785 30.56 -5.50 27.32
C LEU A 785 31.40 -4.42 28.00
N PHE A 786 30.86 -3.20 28.11
CA PHE A 786 31.56 -2.08 28.76
C PHE A 786 31.85 -2.38 30.24
N TYR A 787 30.87 -2.94 30.96
CA TYR A 787 30.96 -3.30 32.37
C TYR A 787 32.11 -4.26 32.66
N LEU A 788 32.40 -5.21 31.75
CA LEU A 788 33.53 -6.14 31.91
C LEU A 788 34.89 -5.46 31.89
N THR A 789 35.00 -4.31 31.23
CA THR A 789 36.23 -3.51 31.16
C THR A 789 36.30 -2.40 32.21
N ASP A 790 35.21 -2.16 32.95
CA ASP A 790 35.09 -1.07 33.90
C ASP A 790 35.80 -1.40 35.23
N SER A 791 36.78 -0.57 35.58
CA SER A 791 37.53 -0.58 36.85
C SER A 791 37.26 0.65 37.73
N SER A 792 36.26 1.47 37.37
CA SER A 792 35.88 2.66 38.13
C SER A 792 35.21 2.32 39.46
N GLN A 793 35.31 3.23 40.43
CA GLN A 793 34.67 3.09 41.73
C GLN A 793 33.15 3.01 41.58
N ASP A 794 32.53 2.02 42.22
CA ASP A 794 31.09 1.71 42.19
C ASP A 794 30.51 1.53 40.77
N CYS A 795 31.35 1.20 39.79
CA CYS A 795 30.97 1.07 38.37
C CYS A 795 30.30 2.34 37.80
N ASN A 796 30.70 3.52 38.28
CA ASN A 796 30.15 4.80 37.85
C ASN A 796 30.36 5.05 36.34
N ALA A 797 31.45 4.57 35.74
CA ALA A 797 31.65 4.69 34.30
C ALA A 797 30.62 3.87 33.51
N THR A 798 30.28 2.66 33.96
CA THR A 798 29.19 1.85 33.37
C THR A 798 27.85 2.55 33.46
N ARG A 799 27.52 3.14 34.62
CA ARG A 799 26.26 3.89 34.78
C ARG A 799 26.18 5.09 33.84
N ASN A 800 27.26 5.86 33.72
CA ASN A 800 27.34 6.98 32.79
C ASN A 800 27.23 6.53 31.32
N PHE A 801 27.82 5.38 30.97
CA PHE A 801 27.69 4.79 29.64
C PHE A 801 26.24 4.42 29.32
N ILE A 802 25.54 3.76 30.24
CA ILE A 802 24.11 3.42 30.09
C ILE A 802 23.28 4.70 29.89
N ALA A 803 23.46 5.71 30.76
CA ALA A 803 22.75 6.97 30.67
C ALA A 803 23.00 7.69 29.32
N SER A 804 24.25 7.64 28.82
CA SER A 804 24.58 8.19 27.50
C SER A 804 23.85 7.46 26.38
N ARG A 805 23.83 6.12 26.40
CA ARG A 805 23.20 5.31 25.36
C ARG A 805 21.68 5.43 25.36
N ILE A 806 21.07 5.59 26.53
CA ILE A 806 19.64 5.90 26.63
C ILE A 806 19.34 7.29 26.03
N ARG A 807 20.19 8.29 26.27
CA ARG A 807 20.05 9.63 25.67
C ARG A 807 20.17 9.57 24.13
N ASP A 808 21.14 8.83 23.61
CA ASP A 808 21.31 8.62 22.17
C ASP A 808 20.04 8.01 21.56
N ALA A 809 19.47 6.99 22.20
CA ALA A 809 18.24 6.34 21.75
C ALA A 809 17.02 7.28 21.76
N GLN A 810 16.92 8.19 22.74
CA GLN A 810 15.87 9.20 22.80
C GLN A 810 15.99 10.24 21.68
N LEU A 811 17.21 10.66 21.34
CA LEU A 811 17.45 11.58 20.22
C LEU A 811 17.06 10.94 18.88
N ILE A 812 17.44 9.67 18.67
CA ILE A 812 17.04 8.89 17.49
C ILE A 812 15.52 8.75 17.41
N GLN A 813 14.86 8.39 18.52
CA GLN A 813 13.39 8.30 18.56
C GLN A 813 12.72 9.65 18.24
N THR A 814 13.27 10.76 18.72
CA THR A 814 12.74 12.10 18.46
C THR A 814 12.88 12.46 16.97
N ALA A 815 14.02 12.12 16.35
CA ALA A 815 14.23 12.30 14.91
C ALA A 815 13.28 11.44 14.06
N LEU A 816 13.03 10.20 14.47
CA LEU A 816 12.08 9.29 13.81
C LEU A 816 10.63 9.79 13.91
N ASN A 817 10.25 10.37 15.05
CA ASN A 817 8.90 10.91 15.25
C ASN A 817 8.63 12.19 14.43
N LEU A 818 9.69 12.94 14.04
CA LEU A 818 9.57 14.15 13.22
C LEU A 818 9.38 13.83 11.72
N SER A 819 9.63 12.60 11.28
CA SER A 819 9.45 12.17 9.87
C SER A 819 9.02 10.69 9.75
N PRO A 820 7.80 10.34 10.17
CA PRO A 820 7.38 8.93 10.28
C PRO A 820 7.29 8.17 8.95
N VAL A 821 7.38 8.84 7.78
CA VAL A 821 7.13 8.25 6.44
C VAL A 821 8.40 8.13 5.57
N ALA A 822 9.51 8.79 5.90
CA ALA A 822 10.71 8.84 5.06
C ALA A 822 11.78 7.78 5.38
N ALA A 823 11.62 7.02 6.47
CA ALA A 823 12.76 6.43 7.18
C ALA A 823 12.68 4.89 7.38
N ALA A 824 11.90 4.13 6.60
CA ALA A 824 11.74 2.71 6.90
C ALA A 824 12.96 1.84 6.49
N PRO A 825 13.45 1.78 5.24
CA PRO A 825 14.51 0.84 4.90
C PRO A 825 15.90 1.38 5.26
N GLN A 826 16.24 2.59 4.82
CA GLN A 826 17.58 3.15 4.96
C GLN A 826 17.94 3.49 6.42
N THR A 827 16.96 3.89 7.22
CA THR A 827 17.16 4.23 8.64
C THR A 827 17.10 3.01 9.53
N LEU A 828 16.39 1.92 9.16
CA LEU A 828 16.59 0.59 9.75
C LEU A 828 18.00 0.07 9.45
N THR A 829 18.48 0.20 8.22
CA THR A 829 19.86 -0.15 7.88
C THR A 829 20.86 0.70 8.63
N ALA A 830 20.61 2.00 8.82
CA ALA A 830 21.44 2.92 9.61
C ALA A 830 21.40 2.61 11.13
N ALA A 831 20.22 2.29 11.68
CA ALA A 831 20.06 1.88 13.07
C ALA A 831 20.67 0.50 13.32
N PHE A 832 20.60 -0.41 12.34
CA PHE A 832 21.23 -1.73 12.36
C PHE A 832 22.74 -1.65 12.18
N THR A 833 23.26 -0.77 11.31
CA THR A 833 24.70 -0.49 11.22
C THR A 833 25.21 0.24 12.46
N THR A 834 24.42 1.14 13.04
CA THR A 834 24.76 1.81 14.31
C THR A 834 24.73 0.82 15.47
N ALA A 835 23.76 -0.09 15.53
CA ALA A 835 23.73 -1.20 16.48
C ALA A 835 24.92 -2.14 16.26
N LYS A 836 25.26 -2.49 15.02
CA LYS A 836 26.45 -3.27 14.64
C LYS A 836 27.76 -2.58 15.05
N ASN A 837 27.83 -1.26 14.90
CA ASN A 837 28.96 -0.43 15.32
C ASN A 837 29.04 -0.29 16.85
N MET A 838 27.90 -0.16 17.54
CA MET A 838 27.81 -0.14 19.00
C MET A 838 28.11 -1.50 19.63
N LEU A 839 27.85 -2.60 18.92
CA LEU A 839 28.18 -3.98 19.31
C LEU A 839 29.64 -4.35 19.00
N GLY A 840 30.45 -3.44 18.44
CA GLY A 840 31.89 -3.65 18.24
C GLY A 840 32.25 -4.67 17.14
N ILE A 841 31.33 -5.00 16.23
CA ILE A 841 31.53 -6.08 15.23
C ILE A 841 32.55 -5.67 14.13
N ASN A 842 32.96 -4.40 14.07
CA ASN A 842 33.99 -3.93 13.11
C ASN A 842 35.44 -4.04 13.61
N THR A 843 35.71 -4.59 14.80
CA THR A 843 37.08 -4.72 15.33
C THR A 843 37.68 -6.13 15.25
N LEU A 844 37.01 -7.07 14.58
CA LEU A 844 37.62 -8.35 14.18
C LEU A 844 37.94 -8.29 12.68
N LYS A 845 39.09 -7.72 12.37
CA LYS A 845 39.79 -7.97 11.11
C LYS A 845 40.82 -9.06 11.33
#